data_AF-A0A7Y1U4D6-F1
#
_entry.id   AF-A0A7Y1U4D6-F1
#
_cell.length_a   1.000
_cell.length_b   1.000
_cell.length_c   1.000
_cell.angle_alpha   90.00
_cell.angle_beta   90.00
_cell.angle_gamma   90.00
#
_symmetry.space_group_name_H-M   'P 1'
#
loop_
_entity.id
_entity.type
_entity.pdbx_description
1 polymer ?
#
loop_
_entity_poly.entity_id
_entity_poly.type
_entity_poly.pdbx_seq_one_letter_code
_entity_poly.pdbx_strand_id
1 'polypeptide(L)'
;MSTTPPNVLLIIADTVRADHLDLFGYNRITTHHLTRRLQARPGWTLFDRCYSTAGWTLPACASIITGQNPDRHGLIDHSRKFTTEKIAGALRATHRTVGIGNNGNLVSDAISVETLEGLGLKRRPKKWNHFGWNEGFDRYEWYPHDQHWKALNKARRLLNRWQSDPTPWFMMLHTNLAHDYNLDRPYYRATEHFLDGPLDERLHDFRDGPEVWNELADDVPNLTEQIIAKYDSGLRRLDRSLDQVLDVVDLDNTIVAIVSDHGEGFDPELGRVHHCGRMHEDLLHVPLIFFTPPSVYGSSPPPPRQRFVRSVTDIVPTILRMTNAATGAKHDGADLFGPERHRSIFAMDSAYVYRPDERPIRRLSSDQGPLSVQSVINYPLKSTSYSWEPDVAVSGQHHLVYDPLEVREPFEADTPLAAVTVVVDFDEYAHNLGASPDVRSGALELEVINNTDNAAGDGIGPLYANATTSQQSGPIVYLHPDVYLPEGWVTRTQHALAQLDELDPFWAVAGIAGRARGSIDRGETGIGHWSDPHGYRAFGILPHQVDVVDELIIIVRDRSVDFDASMPGFHCYGTDICATAQAAGRTVWVIDSFAWHKMRKSNRELVTHADRSGKITNRAEEGFSDEFTLSATYVKDKWDGVQPLQGMTEYWRDFYGVG
;
A
#
# COMPACT_ATOMS: atom_id res chain seq x y z
N MET A 1 -27.58 15.37 20.62
CA MET A 1 -27.23 14.44 19.53
C MET A 1 -28.51 13.71 19.14
N SER A 2 -28.73 13.48 17.84
CA SER A 2 -29.89 12.72 17.33
C SER A 2 -29.94 11.36 18.02
N THR A 3 -31.12 10.94 18.48
CA THR A 3 -31.34 9.59 19.05
C THR A 3 -31.46 8.51 17.99
N THR A 4 -31.54 8.91 16.71
CA THR A 4 -31.69 8.02 15.56
C THR A 4 -30.31 7.78 14.93
N PRO A 5 -29.90 6.52 14.72
CA PRO A 5 -28.62 6.22 14.08
C PRO A 5 -28.58 6.75 12.63
N PRO A 6 -27.39 7.12 12.11
CA PRO A 6 -27.23 7.59 10.74
C PRO A 6 -27.50 6.46 9.74
N ASN A 7 -27.90 6.82 8.52
CA ASN A 7 -27.98 5.84 7.43
C ASN A 7 -26.59 5.33 7.04
N VAL A 8 -26.53 4.17 6.39
CA VAL A 8 -25.28 3.56 5.93
C VAL A 8 -25.39 3.13 4.46
N LEU A 9 -24.50 3.64 3.61
CA LEU A 9 -24.34 3.21 2.24
C LEU A 9 -22.93 2.64 2.03
N LEU A 10 -22.84 1.34 1.79
CA LEU A 10 -21.60 0.65 1.45
C LEU A 10 -21.61 0.35 -0.06
N ILE A 11 -20.75 1.04 -0.80
CA ILE A 11 -20.55 0.86 -2.24
C ILE A 11 -19.28 0.04 -2.47
N ILE A 12 -19.41 -1.09 -3.13
CA ILE A 12 -18.31 -1.97 -3.55
C ILE A 12 -18.21 -1.89 -5.07
N ALA A 13 -17.16 -1.27 -5.60
CA ALA A 13 -16.91 -1.19 -7.03
C ALA A 13 -15.88 -2.24 -7.43
N ASP A 14 -16.29 -3.22 -8.22
CA ASP A 14 -15.47 -4.40 -8.54
C ASP A 14 -14.24 -4.00 -9.39
N THR A 15 -13.03 -4.44 -8.99
CA THR A 15 -11.72 -4.25 -9.69
C THR A 15 -11.20 -2.82 -9.87
N VAL A 16 -11.59 -1.86 -9.04
CA VAL A 16 -11.02 -0.51 -9.10
C VAL A 16 -9.63 -0.47 -8.45
N ARG A 17 -8.61 -0.07 -9.22
CA ARG A 17 -7.26 0.18 -8.72
C ARG A 17 -7.12 1.59 -8.19
N ALA A 18 -6.42 1.77 -7.07
CA ALA A 18 -6.17 3.10 -6.51
C ALA A 18 -5.29 3.95 -7.45
N ASP A 19 -4.24 3.37 -8.00
CA ASP A 19 -3.25 4.01 -8.88
C ASP A 19 -3.79 4.42 -10.27
N HIS A 20 -5.05 4.12 -10.59
CA HIS A 20 -5.76 4.58 -11.79
C HIS A 20 -6.80 5.69 -11.50
N LEU A 21 -6.78 6.27 -10.30
CA LEU A 21 -7.67 7.37 -9.91
C LEU A 21 -6.89 8.67 -9.75
N ASP A 22 -7.33 9.76 -10.40
CA ASP A 22 -6.68 11.08 -10.23
C ASP A 22 -6.74 11.60 -8.79
N LEU A 23 -7.70 11.12 -7.98
CA LEU A 23 -7.73 11.34 -6.52
C LEU A 23 -6.50 10.82 -5.77
N PHE A 24 -5.85 9.81 -6.33
CA PHE A 24 -4.61 9.21 -5.86
C PHE A 24 -3.41 9.65 -6.70
N GLY A 25 -3.58 10.68 -7.54
CA GLY A 25 -2.53 11.31 -8.34
C GLY A 25 -2.36 10.73 -9.75
N TYR A 26 -3.18 9.77 -10.17
CA TYR A 26 -3.11 9.26 -11.54
C TYR A 26 -3.16 10.39 -12.59
N ASN A 27 -2.33 10.28 -13.62
CA ASN A 27 -2.16 11.34 -14.63
C ASN A 27 -3.40 11.55 -15.52
N ARG A 28 -4.32 10.58 -15.55
CA ARG A 28 -5.59 10.68 -16.30
C ARG A 28 -6.74 11.00 -15.36
N ILE A 29 -7.61 11.90 -15.82
CA ILE A 29 -8.82 12.28 -15.08
C ILE A 29 -9.87 11.17 -15.18
N THR A 30 -10.01 10.38 -14.12
CA THR A 30 -10.93 9.24 -14.02
C THR A 30 -12.04 9.42 -12.97
N THR A 31 -11.89 10.39 -12.06
CA THR A 31 -12.73 10.64 -10.86
C THR A 31 -13.21 12.08 -10.72
N HIS A 32 -13.38 12.80 -11.83
CA HIS A 32 -13.80 14.21 -11.87
C HIS A 32 -14.99 14.55 -10.94
N HIS A 33 -16.06 13.73 -10.94
CA HIS A 33 -17.27 13.99 -10.19
C HIS A 33 -17.06 13.75 -8.68
N LEU A 34 -16.38 12.68 -8.29
CA LEU A 34 -15.99 12.43 -6.91
C LEU A 34 -15.07 13.55 -6.39
N THR A 35 -14.03 13.93 -7.12
CA THR A 35 -13.13 15.05 -6.77
C THR A 35 -13.91 16.33 -6.47
N ARG A 36 -14.87 16.69 -7.34
CA ARG A 36 -15.76 17.84 -7.14
C ARG A 36 -16.57 17.73 -5.84
N ARG A 37 -17.07 16.54 -5.48
CA ARG A 37 -17.83 16.33 -4.24
C ARG A 37 -16.98 16.46 -2.99
N LEU A 38 -15.77 15.89 -3.01
CA LEU A 38 -14.83 15.99 -1.90
C LEU A 38 -14.43 17.46 -1.67
N GLN A 39 -14.16 18.21 -2.73
CA GLN A 39 -13.83 19.65 -2.61
C GLN A 39 -15.00 20.51 -2.11
N ALA A 40 -16.24 20.10 -2.34
CA ALA A 40 -17.43 20.88 -2.02
C ALA A 40 -17.83 20.86 -0.53
N ARG A 41 -17.31 19.95 0.29
CA ARG A 41 -17.69 19.82 1.71
C ARG A 41 -16.63 19.16 2.58
N PRO A 42 -16.58 19.43 3.89
CA PRO A 42 -15.80 18.63 4.83
C PRO A 42 -16.53 17.32 5.18
N GLY A 43 -15.92 16.49 6.03
CA GLY A 43 -16.57 15.26 6.51
C GLY A 43 -16.32 14.05 5.61
N TRP A 44 -15.19 14.02 4.90
CA TRP A 44 -14.75 12.85 4.15
C TRP A 44 -13.30 12.53 4.49
N THR A 45 -12.90 11.29 4.23
CA THR A 45 -11.53 10.80 4.37
C THR A 45 -11.22 9.85 3.23
N LEU A 46 -10.13 10.13 2.52
CA LEU A 46 -9.49 9.22 1.57
C LEU A 46 -8.40 8.45 2.29
N PHE A 47 -8.35 7.13 2.13
CA PHE A 47 -7.29 6.31 2.70
C PHE A 47 -6.30 5.95 1.60
N ASP A 48 -5.10 6.50 1.68
CA ASP A 48 -4.07 6.38 0.64
C ASP A 48 -3.61 4.93 0.45
N ARG A 49 -3.68 4.12 1.52
CA ARG A 49 -3.16 2.75 1.56
C ARG A 49 -4.17 1.77 2.14
N CYS A 50 -5.24 1.48 1.41
CA CYS A 50 -6.18 0.41 1.76
C CYS A 50 -5.86 -0.84 0.95
N TYR A 51 -5.74 -1.99 1.63
CA TYR A 51 -5.46 -3.27 0.98
C TYR A 51 -6.60 -4.27 1.12
N SER A 52 -6.89 -4.95 0.01
CA SER A 52 -7.76 -6.11 -0.05
C SER A 52 -7.14 -7.31 0.65
N THR A 53 -7.99 -8.20 1.14
CA THR A 53 -7.61 -9.48 1.74
C THR A 53 -7.54 -10.61 0.72
N ALA A 54 -7.86 -10.37 -0.55
CA ALA A 54 -7.74 -11.35 -1.63
C ALA A 54 -7.73 -10.68 -3.00
N GLY A 55 -7.04 -11.27 -3.97
CA GLY A 55 -6.97 -10.74 -5.35
C GLY A 55 -8.18 -11.09 -6.23
N TRP A 56 -9.34 -11.42 -5.64
CA TRP A 56 -10.55 -11.78 -6.40
C TRP A 56 -11.86 -11.61 -5.61
N THR A 57 -12.97 -11.41 -6.34
CA THR A 57 -14.25 -10.92 -5.79
C THR A 57 -14.80 -11.69 -4.60
N LEU A 58 -14.86 -13.03 -4.64
CA LEU A 58 -15.62 -13.83 -3.67
C LEU A 58 -15.11 -13.64 -2.22
N PRO A 59 -13.84 -13.96 -1.89
CA PRO A 59 -13.28 -13.71 -0.57
C PRO A 59 -13.17 -12.22 -0.24
N ALA A 60 -12.79 -11.37 -1.20
CA ALA A 60 -12.59 -9.94 -0.94
C ALA A 60 -13.90 -9.24 -0.52
N CYS A 61 -14.99 -9.44 -1.27
CA CYS A 61 -16.30 -8.93 -0.90
C CYS A 61 -16.79 -9.51 0.44
N ALA A 62 -16.51 -10.79 0.72
CA ALA A 62 -16.87 -11.42 1.98
C ALA A 62 -16.13 -10.78 3.17
N SER A 63 -14.84 -10.46 3.01
CA SER A 63 -14.05 -9.74 4.00
C SER A 63 -14.58 -8.33 4.26
N ILE A 64 -14.97 -7.59 3.20
CA ILE A 64 -15.59 -6.25 3.31
C ILE A 64 -16.85 -6.27 4.18
N ILE A 65 -17.73 -7.28 4.03
CA ILE A 65 -19.04 -7.28 4.72
C ILE A 65 -19.04 -8.01 6.06
N THR A 66 -17.94 -8.68 6.42
CA THR A 66 -17.79 -9.39 7.71
C THR A 66 -16.74 -8.75 8.62
N GLY A 67 -15.82 -7.97 8.06
CA GLY A 67 -14.67 -7.43 8.78
C GLY A 67 -13.66 -8.51 9.19
N GLN A 68 -13.64 -9.63 8.49
CA GLN A 68 -12.81 -10.80 8.78
C GLN A 68 -11.92 -11.15 7.59
N ASN A 69 -10.81 -11.82 7.84
CA ASN A 69 -9.96 -12.41 6.80
C ASN A 69 -10.58 -13.68 6.20
N PRO A 70 -10.12 -14.12 5.01
CA PRO A 70 -10.71 -15.25 4.29
C PRO A 70 -10.81 -16.56 5.08
N ASP A 71 -9.78 -16.89 5.86
CA ASP A 71 -9.74 -18.07 6.71
C ASP A 71 -10.81 -18.06 7.82
N ARG A 72 -11.20 -16.88 8.31
CA ARG A 72 -12.20 -16.73 9.38
C ARG A 72 -13.64 -16.73 8.88
N HIS A 73 -13.94 -15.97 7.82
CA HIS A 73 -15.31 -15.93 7.27
C HIS A 73 -15.66 -17.15 6.41
N GLY A 74 -14.65 -17.93 6.00
CA GLY A 74 -14.80 -19.24 5.39
C GLY A 74 -15.06 -19.26 3.87
N LEU A 75 -15.22 -18.11 3.20
CA LEU A 75 -15.40 -18.03 1.73
C LEU A 75 -14.05 -17.90 1.05
N ILE A 76 -13.28 -18.97 1.02
CA ILE A 76 -11.95 -19.00 0.40
C ILE A 76 -11.96 -19.60 -1.01
N ASP A 77 -13.03 -20.30 -1.39
CA ASP A 77 -13.25 -20.90 -2.70
C ASP A 77 -14.76 -21.12 -2.95
N HIS A 78 -15.12 -21.56 -4.16
CA HIS A 78 -16.53 -21.78 -4.51
C HIS A 78 -17.18 -22.96 -3.78
N SER A 79 -16.46 -23.85 -3.10
CA SER A 79 -17.01 -25.01 -2.38
C SER A 79 -17.45 -24.71 -0.94
N ARG A 80 -17.05 -23.56 -0.39
CA ARG A 80 -17.28 -23.15 1.00
C ARG A 80 -18.46 -22.17 1.12
N LYS A 81 -18.84 -21.81 2.36
CA LYS A 81 -19.94 -20.92 2.71
C LYS A 81 -19.58 -20.02 3.89
N PHE A 82 -20.39 -18.99 4.16
CA PHE A 82 -20.18 -18.10 5.29
C PHE A 82 -20.26 -18.88 6.61
N THR A 83 -19.34 -18.59 7.53
CA THR A 83 -19.30 -19.17 8.89
C THR A 83 -19.62 -18.14 9.97
N THR A 84 -19.86 -16.89 9.58
CA THR A 84 -19.96 -15.73 10.47
C THR A 84 -21.15 -14.83 10.13
N GLU A 85 -21.50 -13.96 11.07
CA GLU A 85 -22.48 -12.88 10.84
C GLU A 85 -21.89 -11.81 9.90
N LYS A 86 -22.74 -11.31 9.00
CA LYS A 86 -22.46 -10.19 8.09
C LYS A 86 -22.94 -8.89 8.72
N ILE A 87 -22.40 -7.74 8.31
CA ILE A 87 -22.79 -6.41 8.81
C ILE A 87 -24.30 -6.14 8.73
N ALA A 88 -24.99 -6.69 7.71
CA ALA A 88 -26.45 -6.61 7.61
C ALA A 88 -27.15 -7.24 8.82
N GLY A 89 -26.65 -8.39 9.31
CA GLY A 89 -27.16 -9.06 10.49
C GLY A 89 -27.01 -8.20 11.75
N ALA A 90 -25.87 -7.52 11.92
CA ALA A 90 -25.63 -6.63 13.04
C ALA A 90 -26.50 -5.35 13.01
N LEU A 91 -26.79 -4.82 11.80
CA LEU A 91 -27.56 -3.59 11.64
C LEU A 91 -29.08 -3.78 11.60
N ARG A 92 -29.58 -5.01 11.35
CA ARG A 92 -31.02 -5.28 11.12
C ARG A 92 -31.94 -4.89 12.28
N ALA A 93 -31.42 -4.78 13.50
CA ALA A 93 -32.21 -4.40 14.67
C ALA A 93 -32.55 -2.90 14.68
N THR A 94 -31.74 -2.08 14.00
CA THR A 94 -31.84 -0.62 14.02
C THR A 94 -32.07 -0.02 12.63
N HIS A 95 -31.76 -0.76 11.56
CA HIS A 95 -31.86 -0.32 10.18
C HIS A 95 -32.68 -1.30 9.35
N ARG A 96 -33.40 -0.78 8.35
CA ARG A 96 -33.82 -1.55 7.18
C ARG A 96 -32.59 -1.97 6.39
N THR A 97 -32.38 -3.26 6.11
CA THR A 97 -31.16 -3.75 5.45
C THR A 97 -31.43 -4.22 4.03
N VAL A 98 -30.72 -3.65 3.04
CA VAL A 98 -30.86 -4.00 1.63
C VAL A 98 -29.50 -4.30 0.98
N GLY A 99 -29.40 -5.43 0.30
CA GLY A 99 -28.26 -5.81 -0.53
C GLY A 99 -28.61 -5.75 -2.02
N ILE A 100 -27.73 -5.19 -2.83
CA ILE A 100 -27.84 -5.19 -4.30
C ILE A 100 -26.49 -5.67 -4.85
N GLY A 101 -26.46 -6.90 -5.36
CA GLY A 101 -25.29 -7.54 -5.95
C GLY A 101 -25.31 -7.51 -7.48
N ASN A 102 -24.13 -7.42 -8.10
CA ASN A 102 -24.02 -7.43 -9.55
C ASN A 102 -22.83 -8.24 -10.08
N ASN A 103 -22.41 -9.28 -9.37
CA ASN A 103 -21.35 -10.19 -9.79
C ASN A 103 -21.79 -11.65 -9.63
N GLY A 104 -21.33 -12.55 -10.50
CA GLY A 104 -21.63 -13.98 -10.42
C GLY A 104 -21.18 -14.67 -9.13
N ASN A 105 -20.25 -14.07 -8.39
CA ASN A 105 -19.81 -14.53 -7.06
C ASN A 105 -20.75 -14.09 -5.92
N LEU A 106 -21.65 -13.14 -6.17
CA LEU A 106 -22.57 -12.54 -5.19
C LEU A 106 -24.03 -12.97 -5.41
N VAL A 107 -24.24 -14.12 -6.05
CA VAL A 107 -25.59 -14.60 -6.40
C VAL A 107 -26.37 -14.96 -5.14
N SER A 108 -27.60 -14.44 -5.03
CA SER A 108 -28.53 -14.76 -3.94
C SER A 108 -28.86 -16.25 -3.89
N ASP A 109 -28.93 -16.84 -2.69
CA ASP A 109 -29.36 -18.23 -2.53
C ASP A 109 -30.83 -18.41 -2.93
N ALA A 110 -31.61 -17.33 -2.85
CA ALA A 110 -33.02 -17.26 -3.18
C ALA A 110 -33.31 -16.72 -4.60
N ILE A 111 -32.37 -16.87 -5.55
CA ILE A 111 -32.61 -16.48 -6.95
C ILE A 111 -33.87 -17.16 -7.50
N SER A 112 -34.79 -16.36 -8.06
CA SER A 112 -36.08 -16.84 -8.54
C SER A 112 -35.97 -17.66 -9.83
N VAL A 113 -36.93 -18.55 -10.06
CA VAL A 113 -37.02 -19.32 -11.32
C VAL A 113 -37.22 -18.37 -12.49
N GLU A 114 -38.03 -17.33 -12.32
CA GLU A 114 -38.27 -16.30 -13.33
C GLU A 114 -36.99 -15.55 -13.70
N THR A 115 -36.12 -15.27 -12.72
CA THR A 115 -34.80 -14.69 -12.98
C THR A 115 -33.92 -15.66 -13.77
N LEU A 116 -33.88 -16.94 -13.42
CA LEU A 116 -33.10 -17.95 -14.16
C LEU A 116 -33.60 -18.12 -15.59
N GLU A 117 -34.92 -18.23 -15.77
CA GLU A 117 -35.57 -18.33 -17.08
C GLU A 117 -35.32 -17.09 -17.93
N GLY A 118 -35.38 -15.90 -17.33
CA GLY A 118 -35.04 -14.63 -17.99
C GLY A 118 -33.59 -14.54 -18.47
N LEU A 119 -32.68 -15.37 -17.92
CA LEU A 119 -31.30 -15.53 -18.36
C LEU A 119 -31.10 -16.71 -19.33
N GLY A 120 -32.18 -17.37 -19.74
CA GLY A 120 -32.11 -18.58 -20.55
C GLY A 120 -31.58 -19.81 -19.81
N LEU A 121 -31.53 -19.78 -18.47
CA LEU A 121 -31.02 -20.87 -17.65
C LEU A 121 -32.17 -21.75 -17.16
N LYS A 122 -32.13 -23.04 -17.52
CA LYS A 122 -33.12 -24.03 -17.04
C LYS A 122 -32.98 -24.37 -15.55
N ARG A 123 -31.81 -24.11 -14.97
CA ARG A 123 -31.49 -24.37 -13.55
C ARG A 123 -30.30 -23.52 -13.12
N ARG A 124 -30.13 -23.33 -11.81
CA ARG A 124 -28.96 -22.70 -11.21
C ARG A 124 -27.67 -23.42 -11.66
N PRO A 125 -26.68 -22.71 -12.24
CA PRO A 125 -25.38 -23.28 -12.58
C PRO A 125 -24.67 -23.84 -11.35
N LYS A 126 -23.94 -24.95 -11.50
CA LYS A 126 -23.18 -25.58 -10.38
C LYS A 126 -22.16 -24.64 -9.73
N LYS A 127 -21.63 -23.66 -10.48
CA LYS A 127 -20.68 -22.65 -9.97
C LYS A 127 -21.35 -21.59 -9.08
N TRP A 128 -22.66 -21.41 -9.19
CA TRP A 128 -23.42 -20.54 -8.30
C TRP A 128 -23.80 -21.37 -7.09
N ASN A 129 -22.87 -21.55 -6.14
CA ASN A 129 -23.18 -22.26 -4.91
C ASN A 129 -24.05 -21.40 -3.99
N HIS A 130 -24.65 -22.07 -3.00
CA HIS A 130 -25.47 -21.43 -1.98
C HIS A 130 -24.57 -20.85 -0.89
N PHE A 131 -23.98 -19.69 -1.16
CA PHE A 131 -22.98 -19.07 -0.29
C PHE A 131 -23.58 -18.44 0.96
N GLY A 132 -24.84 -18.01 0.90
CA GLY A 132 -25.52 -17.30 2.00
C GLY A 132 -25.45 -15.76 1.90
N TRP A 133 -25.29 -15.19 0.71
CA TRP A 133 -25.17 -13.72 0.53
C TRP A 133 -26.37 -12.92 1.02
N ASN A 134 -27.58 -13.48 0.91
CA ASN A 134 -28.83 -12.81 1.30
C ASN A 134 -29.13 -12.87 2.81
N GLU A 135 -28.36 -13.60 3.61
CA GLU A 135 -28.61 -13.70 5.05
C GLU A 135 -28.33 -12.38 5.77
N GLY A 136 -29.18 -12.01 6.72
CA GLY A 136 -29.08 -10.75 7.46
C GLY A 136 -29.71 -9.54 6.75
N PHE A 137 -29.98 -9.64 5.44
CA PHE A 137 -30.69 -8.61 4.69
C PHE A 137 -32.21 -8.82 4.72
N ASP A 138 -32.99 -7.75 4.95
CA ASP A 138 -34.45 -7.77 4.78
C ASP A 138 -34.82 -7.97 3.31
N ARG A 139 -33.97 -7.47 2.40
CA ARG A 139 -34.11 -7.62 0.95
C ARG A 139 -32.73 -7.76 0.30
N TYR A 140 -32.57 -8.77 -0.55
CA TYR A 140 -31.37 -8.93 -1.37
C TYR A 140 -31.75 -9.08 -2.84
N GLU A 141 -31.21 -8.20 -3.68
CA GLU A 141 -31.38 -8.25 -5.13
C GLU A 141 -30.07 -8.57 -5.82
N TRP A 142 -30.16 -9.29 -6.93
CA TRP A 142 -29.01 -9.63 -7.73
C TRP A 142 -29.31 -9.39 -9.21
N TYR A 143 -28.34 -8.85 -9.94
CA TYR A 143 -28.39 -8.61 -11.38
C TYR A 143 -27.16 -9.23 -12.05
N PRO A 144 -27.28 -9.78 -13.28
CA PRO A 144 -26.13 -10.22 -14.07
C PRO A 144 -25.12 -9.10 -14.31
N HIS A 145 -23.82 -9.41 -14.32
CA HIS A 145 -22.74 -8.41 -14.40
C HIS A 145 -22.92 -7.43 -15.58
N ASP A 146 -23.18 -7.97 -16.77
CA ASP A 146 -23.45 -7.22 -18.00
C ASP A 146 -24.66 -6.27 -17.95
N GLN A 147 -25.41 -6.26 -16.84
CA GLN A 147 -26.54 -5.38 -16.52
C GLN A 147 -26.28 -4.45 -15.33
N HIS A 148 -25.04 -4.06 -15.07
CA HIS A 148 -24.64 -3.18 -13.96
C HIS A 148 -25.45 -1.88 -13.82
N TRP A 149 -25.97 -1.32 -14.92
CA TRP A 149 -26.86 -0.14 -14.85
C TRP A 149 -28.18 -0.42 -14.15
N LYS A 150 -28.68 -1.67 -14.14
CA LYS A 150 -29.93 -2.03 -13.45
C LYS A 150 -29.74 -1.98 -11.95
N ALA A 151 -28.62 -2.49 -11.44
CA ALA A 151 -28.26 -2.43 -10.03
C ALA A 151 -28.16 -0.98 -9.54
N LEU A 152 -27.42 -0.13 -10.26
CA LEU A 152 -27.26 1.30 -9.96
C LEU A 152 -28.59 2.06 -10.01
N ASN A 153 -29.40 1.85 -11.05
CA ASN A 153 -30.72 2.47 -11.16
C ASN A 153 -31.68 2.01 -10.06
N LYS A 154 -31.58 0.74 -9.65
CA LYS A 154 -32.41 0.20 -8.58
C LYS A 154 -32.06 0.84 -7.23
N ALA A 155 -30.77 0.93 -6.90
CA ALA A 155 -30.29 1.65 -5.72
C ALA A 155 -30.84 3.08 -5.70
N ARG A 156 -30.63 3.85 -6.78
CA ARG A 156 -31.11 5.24 -6.88
C ARG A 156 -32.63 5.37 -6.72
N ARG A 157 -33.42 4.44 -7.25
CA ARG A 157 -34.89 4.42 -7.08
C ARG A 157 -35.31 4.14 -5.63
N LEU A 158 -34.61 3.25 -4.93
CA LEU A 158 -34.88 2.96 -3.52
C LEU A 158 -34.49 4.13 -2.65
N LEU A 159 -33.28 4.69 -2.82
CA LEU A 159 -32.78 5.84 -2.08
C LEU A 159 -33.71 7.06 -2.23
N ASN A 160 -34.13 7.40 -3.45
CA ASN A 160 -35.12 8.46 -3.68
C ASN A 160 -36.45 8.23 -2.94
N ARG A 161 -36.92 6.98 -2.87
CA ARG A 161 -38.15 6.64 -2.15
C ARG A 161 -38.01 6.84 -0.65
N TRP A 162 -36.81 6.65 -0.11
CA TRP A 162 -36.54 6.70 1.32
C TRP A 162 -36.14 8.08 1.82
N GLN A 163 -35.98 9.09 0.97
CA GLN A 163 -35.60 10.44 1.40
C GLN A 163 -36.53 11.04 2.47
N SER A 164 -37.81 10.69 2.45
CA SER A 164 -38.81 11.14 3.45
C SER A 164 -39.12 10.09 4.52
N ASP A 165 -38.47 8.92 4.50
CA ASP A 165 -38.71 7.84 5.45
C ASP A 165 -37.78 8.03 6.66
N PRO A 166 -38.32 8.19 7.89
CA PRO A 166 -37.49 8.38 9.08
C PRO A 166 -36.79 7.08 9.53
N THR A 167 -37.11 5.94 8.93
CA THR A 167 -36.49 4.65 9.25
C THR A 167 -35.04 4.63 8.76
N PRO A 168 -34.05 4.43 9.64
CA PRO A 168 -32.66 4.27 9.23
C PRO A 168 -32.51 3.09 8.28
N TRP A 169 -31.59 3.20 7.33
CA TRP A 169 -31.34 2.15 6.36
C TRP A 169 -29.85 1.85 6.21
N PHE A 170 -29.56 0.58 5.92
CA PHE A 170 -28.28 0.10 5.45
C PHE A 170 -28.46 -0.43 4.03
N MET A 171 -27.66 0.06 3.09
CA MET A 171 -27.59 -0.43 1.72
C MET A 171 -26.18 -0.89 1.39
N MET A 172 -26.03 -2.16 1.03
CA MET A 172 -24.86 -2.66 0.31
C MET A 172 -25.14 -2.61 -1.19
N LEU A 173 -24.34 -1.87 -1.95
CA LEU A 173 -24.42 -1.74 -3.39
C LEU A 173 -23.10 -2.20 -4.02
N HIS A 174 -23.13 -3.35 -4.69
CA HIS A 174 -22.02 -3.83 -5.50
C HIS A 174 -22.25 -3.49 -6.97
N THR A 175 -21.19 -3.11 -7.69
CA THR A 175 -21.24 -2.84 -9.14
C THR A 175 -20.03 -3.40 -9.88
N ASN A 176 -20.28 -4.13 -10.98
CA ASN A 176 -19.26 -4.68 -11.88
C ASN A 176 -18.77 -3.67 -12.94
N LEU A 177 -19.17 -2.41 -12.85
CA LEU A 177 -19.00 -1.47 -13.97
C LEU A 177 -17.53 -1.21 -14.32
N ALA A 178 -16.63 -1.16 -13.35
CA ALA A 178 -15.21 -1.04 -13.66
C ALA A 178 -14.66 -2.35 -14.26
N HIS A 179 -15.02 -3.51 -13.69
CA HIS A 179 -14.63 -4.85 -14.14
C HIS A 179 -15.08 -5.18 -15.58
N ASP A 180 -16.27 -4.74 -15.99
CA ASP A 180 -16.87 -5.15 -17.28
C ASP A 180 -16.26 -4.43 -18.51
N TYR A 181 -15.07 -3.84 -18.40
CA TYR A 181 -14.35 -3.19 -19.51
C TYR A 181 -14.05 -4.14 -20.66
N ASN A 182 -14.19 -5.45 -20.49
CA ASN A 182 -14.09 -6.41 -21.57
C ASN A 182 -15.24 -6.33 -22.59
N LEU A 183 -16.42 -5.83 -22.19
CA LEU A 183 -17.63 -5.80 -23.02
C LEU A 183 -17.61 -4.69 -24.10
N ASP A 184 -18.33 -4.92 -25.22
CA ASP A 184 -18.58 -3.86 -26.21
C ASP A 184 -19.68 -2.89 -25.75
N ARG A 185 -19.26 -1.76 -25.17
CA ARG A 185 -20.16 -0.66 -24.80
C ARG A 185 -19.61 0.68 -25.27
N PRO A 186 -20.48 1.63 -25.70
CA PRO A 186 -20.03 2.93 -26.18
C PRO A 186 -19.12 3.70 -25.23
N TYR A 187 -19.36 3.61 -23.92
CA TYR A 187 -18.55 4.32 -22.92
C TYR A 187 -17.22 3.64 -22.60
N TYR A 188 -17.05 2.33 -22.84
CA TYR A 188 -15.72 1.71 -22.76
C TYR A 188 -14.87 2.05 -23.99
N ARG A 189 -15.51 2.18 -25.17
CA ARG A 189 -14.84 2.61 -26.40
C ARG A 189 -14.49 4.09 -26.45
N ALA A 190 -14.93 4.88 -25.46
CA ALA A 190 -14.72 6.33 -25.42
C ALA A 190 -13.29 6.70 -24.95
N THR A 191 -12.28 6.12 -25.61
CA THR A 191 -10.86 6.20 -25.25
C THR A 191 -10.14 7.41 -25.88
N GLU A 192 -10.84 8.24 -26.64
CA GLU A 192 -10.29 9.43 -27.32
C GLU A 192 -9.70 10.49 -26.36
N HIS A 193 -9.97 10.35 -25.07
CA HIS A 193 -9.39 11.17 -24.02
C HIS A 193 -7.99 10.74 -23.59
N PHE A 194 -7.58 9.54 -23.97
CA PHE A 194 -6.39 8.86 -23.46
C PHE A 194 -5.46 8.37 -24.58
N LEU A 195 -5.99 8.16 -25.78
CA LEU A 195 -5.25 7.67 -26.95
C LEU A 195 -5.28 8.68 -28.09
N ASP A 196 -4.17 8.79 -28.82
CA ASP A 196 -4.05 9.63 -30.03
C ASP A 196 -4.63 8.95 -31.30
N GLY A 197 -5.28 7.80 -31.17
CA GLY A 197 -5.81 7.01 -32.27
C GLY A 197 -7.00 6.12 -31.86
N PRO A 198 -7.70 5.51 -32.84
CA PRO A 198 -8.84 4.65 -32.55
C PRO A 198 -8.44 3.41 -31.77
N LEU A 199 -9.35 2.94 -30.91
CA LEU A 199 -9.24 1.65 -30.25
C LEU A 199 -9.20 0.52 -31.29
N ASP A 200 -8.29 -0.44 -31.12
CA ASP A 200 -8.21 -1.64 -31.95
C ASP A 200 -9.54 -2.42 -31.87
N GLU A 201 -10.11 -2.77 -33.03
CA GLU A 201 -11.41 -3.44 -33.10
C GLU A 201 -11.44 -4.78 -32.36
N ARG A 202 -10.29 -5.44 -32.20
CA ARG A 202 -10.16 -6.68 -31.41
C ARG A 202 -10.42 -6.47 -29.93
N LEU A 203 -10.28 -5.23 -29.44
CA LEU A 203 -10.54 -4.86 -28.06
C LEU A 203 -11.98 -4.38 -27.82
N HIS A 204 -12.83 -4.32 -28.84
CA HIS A 204 -14.24 -3.95 -28.66
C HIS A 204 -14.96 -4.92 -27.74
N ASP A 205 -14.81 -6.22 -27.97
CA ASP A 205 -15.35 -7.28 -27.13
C ASP A 205 -14.29 -8.37 -26.98
N PHE A 206 -13.91 -8.67 -25.75
CA PHE A 206 -12.99 -9.75 -25.45
C PHE A 206 -13.47 -10.57 -24.26
N ARG A 207 -13.03 -11.83 -24.23
CA ARG A 207 -13.44 -12.77 -23.18
C ARG A 207 -12.94 -12.27 -21.83
N ASP A 208 -13.69 -12.56 -20.78
CA ASP A 208 -13.33 -12.24 -19.39
C ASP A 208 -12.77 -13.47 -18.65
N GLY A 209 -11.88 -13.23 -17.69
CA GLY A 209 -11.33 -14.19 -16.75
C GLY A 209 -9.85 -14.57 -16.92
N PRO A 210 -9.29 -15.34 -15.96
CA PRO A 210 -7.87 -15.68 -15.91
C PRO A 210 -7.38 -16.57 -17.07
N GLU A 211 -8.30 -17.18 -17.83
CA GLU A 211 -7.99 -18.05 -18.97
C GLU A 211 -7.84 -17.28 -20.30
N VAL A 212 -8.32 -16.04 -20.38
CA VAL A 212 -8.44 -15.26 -21.63
C VAL A 212 -7.07 -14.95 -22.24
N TRP A 213 -6.08 -14.73 -21.40
CA TRP A 213 -4.81 -14.13 -21.82
C TRP A 213 -3.70 -15.16 -22.03
N ASN A 214 -4.00 -16.44 -21.79
CA ASN A 214 -3.19 -17.56 -22.27
C ASN A 214 -3.26 -17.72 -23.81
N GLU A 215 -4.25 -17.08 -24.45
CA GLU A 215 -4.57 -17.22 -25.88
C GLU A 215 -4.29 -15.96 -26.71
N LEU A 216 -3.85 -14.84 -26.11
CA LEU A 216 -3.31 -13.73 -26.91
C LEU A 216 -1.99 -14.20 -27.52
N ALA A 217 -2.03 -14.41 -28.83
CA ALA A 217 -0.96 -14.97 -29.62
C ALA A 217 0.29 -14.07 -29.60
N ASP A 218 1.46 -14.65 -29.88
CA ASP A 218 2.78 -14.01 -29.83
C ASP A 218 2.91 -12.77 -30.76
N ASP A 219 1.90 -12.51 -31.59
CA ASP A 219 1.77 -11.44 -32.59
C ASP A 219 0.79 -10.32 -32.20
N VAL A 220 0.28 -10.29 -30.95
CA VAL A 220 -0.50 -9.17 -30.44
C VAL A 220 0.45 -7.99 -30.17
N PRO A 221 0.28 -6.81 -30.81
CA PRO A 221 1.01 -5.60 -30.42
C PRO A 221 0.84 -5.35 -28.92
N ASN A 222 1.73 -4.60 -28.25
CA ASN A 222 1.54 -4.21 -26.86
C ASN A 222 0.28 -3.32 -26.71
N LEU A 223 -0.90 -3.95 -26.73
CA LEU A 223 -2.24 -3.38 -26.66
C LEU A 223 -2.61 -3.04 -25.21
N THR A 224 -1.73 -3.31 -24.25
CA THR A 224 -1.93 -3.03 -22.83
C THR A 224 -2.36 -1.59 -22.61
N GLU A 225 -1.74 -0.63 -23.29
CA GLU A 225 -2.11 0.79 -23.18
C GLU A 225 -3.55 1.04 -23.64
N GLN A 226 -4.00 0.37 -24.70
CA GLN A 226 -5.36 0.49 -25.19
C GLN A 226 -6.38 -0.20 -24.27
N ILE A 227 -5.98 -1.32 -23.63
CA ILE A 227 -6.79 -2.00 -22.60
C ILE A 227 -6.93 -1.10 -21.37
N ILE A 228 -5.82 -0.51 -20.91
CA ILE A 228 -5.82 0.47 -19.81
C ILE A 228 -6.73 1.65 -20.16
N ALA A 229 -6.65 2.20 -21.36
CA ALA A 229 -7.55 3.28 -21.79
C ALA A 229 -9.05 2.86 -21.76
N LYS A 230 -9.36 1.61 -22.13
CA LYS A 230 -10.73 1.06 -22.06
C LYS A 230 -11.19 0.93 -20.60
N TYR A 231 -10.31 0.46 -19.72
CA TYR A 231 -10.52 0.39 -18.27
C TYR A 231 -10.76 1.79 -17.67
N ASP A 232 -9.87 2.76 -17.94
CA ASP A 232 -9.98 4.14 -17.47
C ASP A 232 -11.28 4.82 -17.96
N SER A 233 -11.74 4.49 -19.17
CA SER A 233 -13.02 4.96 -19.69
C SER A 233 -14.21 4.36 -18.91
N GLY A 234 -14.08 3.10 -18.50
CA GLY A 234 -14.95 2.45 -17.52
C GLY A 234 -14.97 3.19 -16.18
N LEU A 235 -13.81 3.57 -15.65
CA LEU A 235 -13.70 4.34 -14.41
C LEU A 235 -14.41 5.70 -14.50
N ARG A 236 -14.26 6.44 -15.60
CA ARG A 236 -15.01 7.68 -15.83
C ARG A 236 -16.52 7.48 -15.86
N ARG A 237 -16.97 6.35 -16.40
CA ARG A 237 -18.39 5.98 -16.38
C ARG A 237 -18.84 5.61 -14.97
N LEU A 238 -18.00 4.93 -14.19
CA LEU A 238 -18.25 4.58 -12.79
C LEU A 238 -18.42 5.86 -11.97
N ASP A 239 -17.44 6.76 -12.02
CA ASP A 239 -17.44 8.06 -11.33
C ASP A 239 -18.74 8.83 -11.56
N ARG A 240 -19.15 9.01 -12.82
CA ARG A 240 -20.44 9.64 -13.17
C ARG A 240 -21.65 8.88 -12.61
N SER A 241 -21.60 7.55 -12.58
CA SER A 241 -22.72 6.74 -12.09
C SER A 241 -22.84 6.77 -10.57
N LEU A 242 -21.69 6.83 -9.86
CA LEU A 242 -21.64 7.05 -8.42
C LEU A 242 -22.15 8.45 -8.07
N ASP A 243 -21.78 9.47 -8.85
CA ASP A 243 -22.31 10.85 -8.70
C ASP A 243 -23.85 10.86 -8.72
N GLN A 244 -24.46 10.14 -9.65
CA GLN A 244 -25.93 10.04 -9.77
C GLN A 244 -26.59 9.27 -8.60
N VAL A 245 -25.87 8.35 -7.96
CA VAL A 245 -26.35 7.67 -6.75
C VAL A 245 -26.21 8.59 -5.55
N LEU A 246 -25.07 9.25 -5.39
CA LEU A 246 -24.79 10.16 -4.26
C LEU A 246 -25.64 11.44 -4.32
N ASP A 247 -26.08 11.87 -5.51
CA ASP A 247 -26.99 13.01 -5.70
C ASP A 247 -28.31 12.88 -4.93
N VAL A 248 -28.74 11.64 -4.66
CA VAL A 248 -30.01 11.36 -3.98
C VAL A 248 -29.81 10.96 -2.52
N VAL A 249 -28.57 10.99 -2.03
CA VAL A 249 -28.19 10.65 -0.66
C VAL A 249 -28.00 11.92 0.16
N ASP A 250 -28.66 11.99 1.32
CA ASP A 250 -28.38 13.01 2.32
C ASP A 250 -27.07 12.68 3.06
N LEU A 251 -25.96 13.25 2.59
CA LEU A 251 -24.64 13.07 3.19
C LEU A 251 -24.49 13.72 4.56
N ASP A 252 -25.44 14.56 5.00
CA ASP A 252 -25.43 15.12 6.37
C ASP A 252 -25.98 14.14 7.41
N ASN A 253 -26.58 13.03 6.97
CA ASN A 253 -27.11 11.98 7.84
C ASN A 253 -26.71 10.56 7.40
N THR A 254 -25.80 10.42 6.43
CA THR A 254 -25.43 9.11 5.87
C THR A 254 -23.92 8.89 5.96
N ILE A 255 -23.53 7.77 6.57
CA ILE A 255 -22.17 7.22 6.44
C ILE A 255 -22.09 6.56 5.06
N VAL A 256 -21.16 7.00 4.22
CA VAL A 256 -20.93 6.38 2.91
C VAL A 256 -19.52 5.83 2.86
N ALA A 257 -19.37 4.53 2.62
CA ALA A 257 -18.08 3.90 2.32
C ALA A 257 -18.07 3.51 0.84
N ILE A 258 -17.10 4.01 0.09
CA ILE A 258 -16.83 3.62 -1.30
C ILE A 258 -15.51 2.88 -1.32
N VAL A 259 -15.53 1.62 -1.71
CA VAL A 259 -14.35 0.74 -1.69
C VAL A 259 -14.30 -0.14 -2.92
N SER A 260 -13.10 -0.57 -3.32
CA SER A 260 -12.96 -1.70 -4.25
C SER A 260 -12.75 -3.01 -3.49
N ASP A 261 -13.29 -4.10 -4.02
CA ASP A 261 -13.00 -5.42 -3.47
C ASP A 261 -11.55 -5.82 -3.71
N HIS A 262 -11.04 -5.65 -4.92
CA HIS A 262 -9.64 -5.80 -5.30
C HIS A 262 -9.33 -4.89 -6.50
N GLY A 263 -8.11 -4.89 -7.02
CA GLY A 263 -7.73 -4.13 -8.21
C GLY A 263 -7.81 -4.97 -9.50
N GLU A 264 -7.08 -4.57 -10.53
CA GLU A 264 -7.00 -5.27 -11.82
C GLU A 264 -5.53 -5.39 -12.24
N GLY A 265 -5.13 -6.56 -12.73
CA GLY A 265 -3.72 -6.80 -13.03
C GLY A 265 -3.32 -6.31 -14.41
N PHE A 266 -2.38 -5.37 -14.52
CA PHE A 266 -1.81 -4.91 -15.79
C PHE A 266 -0.29 -5.07 -15.77
N ASP A 267 0.26 -5.87 -16.67
CA ASP A 267 1.69 -6.15 -16.82
C ASP A 267 2.15 -5.69 -18.21
N PRO A 268 2.51 -4.40 -18.36
CA PRO A 268 2.84 -3.80 -19.66
C PRO A 268 4.15 -4.32 -20.25
N GLU A 269 5.08 -4.81 -19.42
CA GLU A 269 6.36 -5.37 -19.86
C GLU A 269 6.17 -6.73 -20.53
N LEU A 270 5.28 -7.56 -19.97
CA LEU A 270 4.93 -8.84 -20.56
C LEU A 270 3.73 -8.77 -21.52
N GLY A 271 3.10 -7.59 -21.64
CA GLY A 271 1.92 -7.38 -22.47
C GLY A 271 0.69 -8.15 -21.96
N ARG A 272 0.57 -8.35 -20.64
CA ARG A 272 -0.42 -9.23 -20.02
C ARG A 272 -1.40 -8.46 -19.15
N VAL A 273 -2.61 -8.97 -19.08
CA VAL A 273 -3.58 -8.67 -18.03
C VAL A 273 -3.65 -9.90 -17.14
N HIS A 274 -3.72 -9.72 -15.83
CA HIS A 274 -3.84 -10.84 -14.89
C HIS A 274 -4.94 -10.58 -13.86
N HIS A 275 -5.47 -11.66 -13.32
CA HIS A 275 -6.63 -11.63 -12.44
C HIS A 275 -6.62 -12.87 -11.55
N CYS A 276 -7.03 -12.73 -10.29
CA CYS A 276 -6.89 -13.74 -9.23
C CYS A 276 -5.45 -14.22 -9.01
N GLY A 277 -5.22 -15.02 -7.96
CA GLY A 277 -4.08 -15.92 -7.78
C GLY A 277 -2.66 -15.33 -7.73
N ARG A 278 -2.54 -14.03 -7.95
CA ARG A 278 -1.37 -13.22 -7.63
C ARG A 278 -1.75 -12.24 -6.53
N MET A 279 -0.78 -11.95 -5.68
CA MET A 279 -0.93 -11.01 -4.55
C MET A 279 -0.10 -9.75 -4.79
N HIS A 280 -0.12 -9.25 -6.03
CA HIS A 280 0.56 -8.03 -6.42
C HIS A 280 -0.21 -6.80 -5.97
N GLU A 281 0.48 -5.66 -5.94
CA GLU A 281 -0.11 -4.40 -5.48
C GLU A 281 -1.27 -3.96 -6.38
N ASP A 282 -1.15 -4.19 -7.69
CA ASP A 282 -2.22 -3.93 -8.66
C ASP A 282 -3.55 -4.68 -8.41
N LEU A 283 -3.52 -5.79 -7.67
CA LEU A 283 -4.72 -6.50 -7.23
C LEU A 283 -5.10 -6.18 -5.79
N LEU A 284 -4.14 -5.83 -4.92
CA LEU A 284 -4.41 -5.68 -3.49
C LEU A 284 -4.64 -4.24 -3.06
N HIS A 285 -3.97 -3.25 -3.64
CA HIS A 285 -4.14 -1.85 -3.27
C HIS A 285 -5.39 -1.26 -3.92
N VAL A 286 -6.35 -0.91 -3.08
CA VAL A 286 -7.70 -0.52 -3.47
C VAL A 286 -8.05 0.85 -2.95
N PRO A 287 -8.88 1.63 -3.65
CA PRO A 287 -9.38 2.89 -3.13
C PRO A 287 -10.34 2.65 -1.96
N LEU A 288 -10.25 3.51 -0.95
CA LEU A 288 -11.25 3.60 0.11
C LEU A 288 -11.54 5.08 0.41
N ILE A 289 -12.81 5.46 0.26
CA ILE A 289 -13.34 6.79 0.61
C ILE A 289 -14.45 6.61 1.65
N PHE A 290 -14.37 7.36 2.74
CA PHE A 290 -15.45 7.48 3.73
C PHE A 290 -16.03 8.89 3.72
N PHE A 291 -17.36 9.00 3.61
CA PHE A 291 -18.10 10.19 4.03
C PHE A 291 -18.65 9.92 5.42
N THR A 292 -18.26 10.77 6.37
CA THR A 292 -18.74 10.74 7.75
C THR A 292 -19.70 11.91 7.93
N PRO A 293 -20.96 11.69 8.34
CA PRO A 293 -21.91 12.79 8.51
C PRO A 293 -21.61 13.61 9.79
N PRO A 294 -22.01 14.90 9.85
CA PRO A 294 -21.85 15.74 11.05
C PRO A 294 -22.45 15.13 12.32
N SER A 295 -23.48 14.30 12.20
CA SER A 295 -24.08 13.57 13.32
C SER A 295 -23.10 12.61 14.02
N VAL A 296 -22.04 12.18 13.33
CA VAL A 296 -21.03 11.24 13.83
C VAL A 296 -19.76 11.98 14.29
N TYR A 297 -19.24 12.93 13.51
CA TYR A 297 -17.99 13.62 13.84
C TYR A 297 -18.17 14.88 14.72
N GLY A 298 -19.41 15.35 14.89
CA GLY A 298 -19.72 16.53 15.70
C GLY A 298 -19.11 17.82 15.10
N SER A 299 -18.29 18.52 15.90
CA SER A 299 -17.66 19.79 15.49
C SER A 299 -16.30 19.64 14.81
N SER A 300 -15.72 18.43 14.83
CA SER A 300 -14.37 18.18 14.33
C SER A 300 -14.42 17.12 13.23
N PRO A 301 -14.47 17.50 11.94
CA PRO A 301 -14.48 16.53 10.85
C PRO A 301 -13.21 15.66 10.87
N PRO A 302 -13.29 14.43 10.36
CA PRO A 302 -12.10 13.60 10.22
C PRO A 302 -11.12 14.24 9.22
N PRO A 303 -9.82 13.89 9.30
CA PRO A 303 -8.84 14.38 8.35
C PRO A 303 -9.21 13.96 6.92
N PRO A 304 -9.00 14.82 5.90
CA PRO A 304 -9.38 14.53 4.52
C PRO A 304 -8.57 13.38 3.91
N ARG A 305 -7.35 13.14 4.40
CA ARG A 305 -6.52 12.01 3.97
C ARG A 305 -5.95 11.25 5.16
N GLN A 306 -5.77 9.95 4.99
CA GLN A 306 -5.13 9.05 5.94
C GLN A 306 -4.07 8.22 5.22
N ARG A 307 -2.84 8.33 5.72
CA ARG A 307 -1.64 7.76 5.09
C ARG A 307 -1.26 6.39 5.63
N PHE A 308 -1.85 5.99 6.76
CA PHE A 308 -1.57 4.70 7.38
C PHE A 308 -2.20 3.56 6.60
N VAL A 309 -1.56 2.41 6.68
CA VAL A 309 -2.06 1.20 6.06
C VAL A 309 -3.35 0.75 6.74
N ARG A 310 -4.34 0.43 5.90
CA ARG A 310 -5.68 -0.04 6.25
C ARG A 310 -6.00 -1.28 5.45
N SER A 311 -7.00 -2.02 5.91
CA SER A 311 -7.57 -3.14 5.19
C SER A 311 -9.05 -2.90 4.95
N VAL A 312 -9.57 -3.51 3.89
CA VAL A 312 -11.02 -3.61 3.67
C VAL A 312 -11.77 -4.23 4.87
N THR A 313 -11.09 -5.00 5.72
CA THR A 313 -11.65 -5.56 6.97
C THR A 313 -11.99 -4.49 8.02
N ASP A 314 -11.42 -3.29 7.91
CA ASP A 314 -11.62 -2.18 8.86
C ASP A 314 -12.99 -1.51 8.70
N ILE A 315 -13.68 -1.74 7.59
CA ILE A 315 -14.94 -1.08 7.24
C ILE A 315 -16.05 -1.45 8.23
N VAL A 316 -16.23 -2.75 8.51
CA VAL A 316 -17.30 -3.22 9.41
C VAL A 316 -17.14 -2.69 10.84
N PRO A 317 -16.02 -2.89 11.55
CA PRO A 317 -15.86 -2.38 12.91
C PRO A 317 -16.02 -0.85 12.97
N THR A 318 -15.58 -0.12 11.94
CA THR A 318 -15.77 1.33 11.83
C THR A 318 -17.25 1.70 11.76
N ILE A 319 -18.01 1.10 10.84
CA ILE A 319 -19.45 1.39 10.68
C ILE A 319 -20.23 1.00 11.94
N LEU A 320 -19.93 -0.15 12.56
CA LEU A 320 -20.60 -0.59 13.78
C LEU A 320 -20.36 0.38 14.94
N ARG A 321 -19.12 0.87 15.10
CA ARG A 321 -18.82 1.93 16.08
C ARG A 321 -19.60 3.21 15.79
N MET A 322 -19.59 3.69 14.54
CA MET A 322 -20.26 4.94 14.16
C MET A 322 -21.79 4.88 14.29
N THR A 323 -22.38 3.71 14.15
CA THR A 323 -23.83 3.47 14.31
C THR A 323 -24.21 3.01 15.72
N ASN A 324 -23.23 2.79 16.61
CA ASN A 324 -23.40 2.18 17.93
C ASN A 324 -24.15 0.83 17.87
N ALA A 325 -23.92 0.05 16.82
CA ALA A 325 -24.52 -1.25 16.63
C ALA A 325 -23.68 -2.34 17.30
N ALA A 326 -24.36 -3.31 17.95
CA ALA A 326 -23.72 -4.45 18.57
C ALA A 326 -23.64 -5.63 17.60
N THR A 327 -22.58 -6.43 17.70
CA THR A 327 -22.45 -7.72 17.02
C THR A 327 -21.80 -8.74 17.95
N GLY A 328 -22.15 -10.01 17.78
CA GLY A 328 -21.46 -11.13 18.41
C GLY A 328 -20.25 -11.64 17.62
N ALA A 329 -20.07 -11.16 16.38
CA ALA A 329 -18.95 -11.55 15.54
C ALA A 329 -17.65 -10.88 16.01
N LYS A 330 -16.54 -11.62 15.91
CA LYS A 330 -15.21 -11.03 16.04
C LYS A 330 -14.79 -10.45 14.70
N HIS A 331 -14.03 -9.36 14.70
CA HIS A 331 -13.45 -8.78 13.51
C HIS A 331 -11.93 -8.91 13.55
N ASP A 332 -11.32 -9.04 12.37
CA ASP A 332 -9.87 -8.94 12.17
C ASP A 332 -9.45 -7.50 11.83
N GLY A 333 -10.40 -6.71 11.35
CA GLY A 333 -10.23 -5.28 11.16
C GLY A 333 -10.28 -4.50 12.47
N ALA A 334 -9.81 -3.25 12.39
CA ALA A 334 -9.85 -2.23 13.43
C ALA A 334 -10.68 -1.02 12.97
N ASP A 335 -10.98 -0.10 13.88
CA ASP A 335 -11.59 1.19 13.52
C ASP A 335 -10.62 2.00 12.65
N LEU A 336 -11.04 2.40 11.45
CA LEU A 336 -10.25 3.16 10.48
C LEU A 336 -9.69 4.46 11.07
N PHE A 337 -10.42 5.05 12.01
CA PHE A 337 -10.10 6.30 12.71
C PHE A 337 -9.51 6.06 14.12
N GLY A 338 -9.23 4.79 14.45
CA GLY A 338 -8.67 4.38 15.73
C GLY A 338 -7.15 4.58 15.83
N PRO A 339 -6.58 4.31 17.01
CA PRO A 339 -5.15 4.50 17.29
C PRO A 339 -4.25 3.44 16.62
N GLU A 340 -4.80 2.33 16.12
CA GLU A 340 -4.03 1.26 15.46
C GLU A 340 -3.54 1.70 14.07
N ARG A 341 -2.44 2.46 14.07
CA ARG A 341 -1.84 3.04 12.86
C ARG A 341 -0.81 2.11 12.20
N HIS A 342 -0.12 1.26 12.96
CA HIS A 342 0.95 0.38 12.48
C HIS A 342 0.59 -1.10 12.75
N ARG A 343 0.05 -1.79 11.74
CA ARG A 343 -0.31 -3.21 11.85
C ARG A 343 -0.05 -3.96 10.55
N SER A 344 0.15 -5.26 10.67
CA SER A 344 0.22 -6.19 9.53
C SER A 344 -1.16 -6.36 8.90
N ILE A 345 -1.23 -6.32 7.57
CA ILE A 345 -2.43 -6.70 6.81
C ILE A 345 -2.22 -8.06 6.18
N PHE A 346 -3.27 -8.88 6.13
CA PHE A 346 -3.22 -10.24 5.61
C PHE A 346 -4.07 -10.35 4.34
N ALA A 347 -3.54 -11.01 3.33
CA ALA A 347 -4.27 -11.40 2.12
C ALA A 347 -4.04 -12.88 1.82
N MET A 348 -5.04 -13.56 1.26
CA MET A 348 -4.98 -14.98 0.94
C MET A 348 -5.79 -15.33 -0.30
N ASP A 349 -5.27 -16.27 -1.10
CA ASP A 349 -6.00 -16.96 -2.17
C ASP A 349 -5.70 -18.46 -2.09
N SER A 350 -6.76 -19.27 -2.08
CA SER A 350 -6.68 -20.73 -2.12
C SER A 350 -7.39 -21.33 -3.33
N ALA A 351 -7.95 -20.50 -4.20
CA ALA A 351 -8.68 -20.92 -5.39
C ALA A 351 -7.84 -20.79 -6.67
N TYR A 352 -6.95 -19.80 -6.72
CA TYR A 352 -6.10 -19.51 -7.88
C TYR A 352 -4.65 -19.31 -7.42
N VAL A 353 -3.68 -19.88 -8.13
CA VAL A 353 -2.25 -19.66 -7.85
C VAL A 353 -1.45 -19.63 -9.15
N TYR A 354 -0.51 -18.70 -9.23
CA TYR A 354 0.46 -18.60 -10.32
C TYR A 354 1.82 -19.10 -9.83
N ARG A 355 2.51 -19.90 -10.65
CA ARG A 355 3.91 -20.23 -10.39
C ARG A 355 4.81 -19.05 -10.80
N PRO A 356 5.90 -18.75 -10.06
CA PRO A 356 6.78 -17.61 -10.35
C PRO A 356 7.41 -17.59 -11.76
N ASP A 357 7.52 -18.75 -12.41
CA ASP A 357 8.27 -18.98 -13.65
C ASP A 357 7.44 -19.56 -14.81
N GLU A 358 6.14 -19.79 -14.63
CA GLU A 358 5.27 -20.43 -15.64
C GLU A 358 3.99 -19.63 -15.95
N ARG A 359 3.39 -19.90 -17.12
CA ARG A 359 2.03 -19.45 -17.50
C ARG A 359 1.03 -19.87 -16.40
N PRO A 360 -0.10 -19.15 -16.20
CA PRO A 360 -1.07 -19.47 -15.14
C PRO A 360 -1.40 -20.96 -15.11
N ILE A 361 -1.11 -21.62 -13.99
CA ILE A 361 -1.58 -22.98 -13.79
C ILE A 361 -3.04 -22.87 -13.39
N ARG A 362 -3.90 -23.09 -14.37
CA ARG A 362 -5.30 -23.42 -14.16
C ARG A 362 -5.37 -24.53 -13.11
N ARG A 363 -6.11 -24.30 -12.03
CA ARG A 363 -6.82 -25.33 -11.28
C ARG A 363 -6.00 -26.62 -11.18
N LEU A 364 -4.99 -26.64 -10.31
CA LEU A 364 -4.64 -27.93 -9.70
C LEU A 364 -5.98 -28.44 -9.17
N SER A 365 -6.48 -29.53 -9.75
CA SER A 365 -7.76 -30.07 -9.31
C SER A 365 -7.66 -30.32 -7.81
N SER A 366 -8.81 -30.40 -7.14
CA SER A 366 -8.95 -30.89 -5.76
C SER A 366 -8.16 -32.17 -5.45
N ASP A 367 -7.66 -32.84 -6.49
CA ASP A 367 -6.97 -34.10 -6.52
C ASP A 367 -5.44 -33.95 -6.29
N GLN A 368 -4.91 -32.73 -6.27
CA GLN A 368 -3.49 -32.39 -6.04
C GLN A 368 -3.24 -31.73 -4.66
N GLY A 369 -4.25 -31.76 -3.78
CA GLY A 369 -4.21 -31.22 -2.42
C GLY A 369 -4.36 -29.69 -2.29
N PRO A 370 -4.54 -29.15 -1.08
CA PRO A 370 -4.76 -27.73 -0.87
C PRO A 370 -3.51 -26.93 -1.26
N LEU A 371 -3.70 -25.96 -2.14
CA LEU A 371 -2.70 -24.96 -2.51
C LEU A 371 -3.19 -23.60 -2.00
N SER A 372 -2.33 -22.86 -1.29
CA SER A 372 -2.65 -21.51 -0.84
C SER A 372 -1.47 -20.56 -1.02
N VAL A 373 -1.82 -19.32 -1.35
CA VAL A 373 -0.92 -18.17 -1.36
C VAL A 373 -1.37 -17.25 -0.23
N GLN A 374 -0.44 -16.87 0.62
CA GLN A 374 -0.67 -15.91 1.69
C GLN A 374 0.30 -14.76 1.54
N SER A 375 -0.20 -13.54 1.66
CA SER A 375 0.62 -12.34 1.72
C SER A 375 0.41 -11.61 3.03
N VAL A 376 1.51 -11.21 3.65
CA VAL A 376 1.52 -10.34 4.83
C VAL A 376 2.13 -9.01 4.41
N ILE A 377 1.38 -7.94 4.57
CA ILE A 377 1.78 -6.57 4.26
C ILE A 377 2.15 -5.89 5.58
N ASN A 378 3.45 -5.72 5.79
CA ASN A 378 4.08 -4.92 6.84
C ASN A 378 4.67 -3.68 6.19
N TYR A 379 3.82 -2.75 5.78
CA TYR A 379 4.22 -1.64 4.92
C TYR A 379 5.54 -0.97 5.37
N PRO A 380 6.46 -0.69 4.43
CA PRO A 380 6.35 -0.84 2.97
C PRO A 380 6.54 -2.28 2.45
N LEU A 381 6.77 -3.22 3.36
CA LEU A 381 7.17 -4.57 3.02
C LEU A 381 5.94 -5.45 2.79
N LYS A 382 6.08 -6.35 1.85
CA LYS A 382 5.16 -7.47 1.65
C LYS A 382 5.98 -8.75 1.65
N SER A 383 5.45 -9.81 2.25
CA SER A 383 6.02 -11.15 2.12
C SER A 383 4.92 -12.09 1.63
N THR A 384 5.24 -12.93 0.65
CA THR A 384 4.26 -13.83 0.01
C THR A 384 4.72 -15.28 0.13
N SER A 385 4.06 -16.08 0.96
CA SER A 385 4.36 -17.51 1.09
C SER A 385 3.41 -18.36 0.28
N TYR A 386 3.93 -19.47 -0.25
CA TYR A 386 3.19 -20.48 -0.99
C TYR A 386 3.26 -21.80 -0.22
N SER A 387 2.13 -22.46 -0.03
CA SER A 387 2.07 -23.80 0.55
C SER A 387 1.28 -24.75 -0.34
N TRP A 388 1.86 -25.93 -0.59
CA TRP A 388 1.28 -27.01 -1.40
C TRP A 388 1.40 -28.33 -0.62
N GLU A 389 0.29 -29.03 -0.42
CA GLU A 389 0.28 -30.36 0.21
C GLU A 389 -0.08 -31.47 -0.79
N PRO A 390 0.89 -32.19 -1.34
CA PRO A 390 0.63 -33.55 -1.74
C PRO A 390 1.85 -34.43 -1.49
N ASP A 391 1.80 -35.19 -0.41
CA ASP A 391 2.74 -36.26 -0.08
C ASP A 391 4.24 -35.89 0.04
N VAL A 392 4.64 -34.64 -0.21
CA VAL A 392 5.95 -34.04 0.10
C VAL A 392 5.71 -32.56 0.42
N ALA A 393 5.96 -32.17 1.66
CA ALA A 393 5.88 -30.78 2.11
C ALA A 393 6.97 -29.94 1.42
N VAL A 394 6.64 -29.35 0.28
CA VAL A 394 7.44 -28.26 -0.31
C VAL A 394 6.79 -26.95 0.16
N SER A 395 7.17 -26.49 1.36
CA SER A 395 6.91 -25.12 1.77
C SER A 395 7.99 -24.22 1.13
N GLY A 396 7.56 -23.35 0.24
CA GLY A 396 8.42 -22.32 -0.35
C GLY A 396 8.04 -20.96 0.23
N GLN A 397 8.91 -20.37 1.05
CA GLN A 397 8.81 -18.94 1.36
C GLN A 397 9.57 -18.17 0.27
N HIS A 398 8.84 -17.61 -0.68
CA HIS A 398 9.39 -16.56 -1.52
C HIS A 398 9.16 -15.23 -0.82
N HIS A 399 10.21 -14.69 -0.22
CA HIS A 399 10.17 -13.28 0.18
C HIS A 399 10.22 -12.43 -1.09
N LEU A 400 9.08 -12.26 -1.77
CA LEU A 400 8.87 -11.15 -2.68
C LEU A 400 8.78 -9.91 -1.81
N VAL A 401 9.94 -9.47 -1.31
CA VAL A 401 10.02 -8.18 -0.66
C VAL A 401 9.83 -7.17 -1.77
N TYR A 402 8.69 -6.49 -1.70
CA TYR A 402 8.36 -5.23 -2.37
C TYR A 402 9.43 -4.73 -3.34
N ASP A 403 9.11 -4.61 -4.63
CA ASP A 403 9.99 -3.87 -5.54
C ASP A 403 10.00 -2.41 -5.06
N PRO A 404 11.12 -1.88 -4.56
CA PRO A 404 11.22 -0.50 -4.10
C PRO A 404 10.81 0.54 -5.17
N LEU A 405 10.63 0.13 -6.43
CA LEU A 405 10.17 0.93 -7.57
C LEU A 405 8.63 0.96 -7.77
N GLU A 406 7.84 0.24 -6.97
CA GLU A 406 6.37 0.18 -7.11
C GLU A 406 5.62 1.36 -6.45
N VAL A 407 6.29 2.25 -5.68
CA VAL A 407 5.63 3.46 -5.13
C VAL A 407 5.52 4.48 -6.26
N ARG A 408 4.42 4.46 -7.00
CA ARG A 408 4.12 5.43 -8.06
C ARG A 408 3.13 6.53 -7.65
N GLU A 409 2.65 6.47 -6.41
CA GLU A 409 1.65 7.40 -5.87
C GLU A 409 2.18 8.84 -5.86
N PRO A 410 1.56 9.76 -6.60
CA PRO A 410 1.97 11.15 -6.58
C PRO A 410 1.63 11.77 -5.23
N PHE A 411 2.69 12.15 -4.53
CA PHE A 411 2.62 12.94 -3.31
C PHE A 411 3.18 14.33 -3.62
N GLU A 412 2.33 15.35 -3.60
CA GLU A 412 2.79 16.73 -3.57
C GLU A 412 3.11 17.10 -2.12
N ALA A 413 4.39 17.21 -1.80
CA ALA A 413 4.80 17.76 -0.53
C ALA A 413 4.70 19.28 -0.51
N ASP A 414 4.33 19.82 0.65
CA ASP A 414 4.26 21.28 0.87
C ASP A 414 5.64 21.95 0.88
N THR A 415 6.74 21.18 0.93
CA THR A 415 8.11 21.71 0.98
C THR A 415 9.07 20.78 0.23
N PRO A 416 9.93 21.33 -0.66
CA PRO A 416 11.01 20.57 -1.30
C PRO A 416 11.91 19.91 -0.25
N LEU A 417 12.42 18.71 -0.56
CA LEU A 417 13.48 18.09 0.25
C LEU A 417 14.82 18.69 -0.16
N ALA A 418 15.54 19.21 0.83
CA ALA A 418 16.90 19.66 0.68
C ALA A 418 17.86 18.63 1.29
N ALA A 419 18.97 18.40 0.61
CA ALA A 419 19.94 17.39 0.98
C ALA A 419 21.37 17.91 0.91
N VAL A 420 22.24 17.30 1.71
CA VAL A 420 23.68 17.52 1.69
C VAL A 420 24.42 16.20 1.68
N THR A 421 25.53 16.15 0.94
CA THR A 421 26.47 15.03 0.95
C THR A 421 27.91 15.54 1.01
N VAL A 422 28.77 14.81 1.70
CA VAL A 422 30.22 15.05 1.72
C VAL A 422 30.89 13.99 0.85
N VAL A 423 31.67 14.44 -0.13
CA VAL A 423 32.33 13.57 -1.12
C VAL A 423 33.83 13.55 -0.88
N VAL A 424 34.34 12.38 -0.47
CA VAL A 424 35.78 12.09 -0.37
C VAL A 424 36.31 11.37 -1.62
N ASP A 425 35.41 10.80 -2.43
CA ASP A 425 35.70 10.13 -3.70
C ASP A 425 34.59 10.45 -4.73
N PHE A 426 34.93 11.24 -5.76
CA PHE A 426 33.96 11.65 -6.79
C PHE A 426 33.60 10.52 -7.75
N ASP A 427 34.45 9.52 -7.93
CA ASP A 427 34.11 8.37 -8.75
C ASP A 427 33.05 7.53 -8.01
N GLU A 428 33.19 7.30 -6.70
CA GLU A 428 32.16 6.64 -5.89
C GLU A 428 30.82 7.40 -5.94
N TYR A 429 30.84 8.72 -5.74
CA TYR A 429 29.66 9.56 -5.81
C TYR A 429 28.97 9.48 -7.19
N ALA A 430 29.71 9.65 -8.29
CA ALA A 430 29.16 9.70 -9.63
C ALA A 430 28.48 8.39 -10.06
N HIS A 431 28.95 7.25 -9.54
CA HIS A 431 28.38 5.94 -9.84
C HIS A 431 27.20 5.56 -8.95
N ASN A 432 27.04 6.19 -7.79
CA ASN A 432 25.99 5.91 -6.82
C ASN A 432 25.03 7.10 -6.68
N LEU A 433 25.23 7.98 -5.70
CA LEU A 433 24.28 9.04 -5.37
C LEU A 433 24.04 9.99 -6.55
N GLY A 434 25.11 10.41 -7.23
CA GLY A 434 25.04 11.26 -8.42
C GLY A 434 24.34 10.61 -9.62
N ALA A 435 24.18 9.27 -9.62
CA ALA A 435 23.42 8.53 -10.61
C ALA A 435 21.95 8.30 -10.20
N SER A 436 21.50 8.78 -9.05
CA SER A 436 20.10 8.63 -8.63
C SER A 436 19.18 9.46 -9.55
N PRO A 437 17.99 8.95 -9.95
CA PRO A 437 17.10 9.67 -10.87
C PRO A 437 16.69 11.05 -10.38
N ASP A 438 16.29 11.15 -9.11
CA ASP A 438 15.83 12.42 -8.50
C ASP A 438 16.97 13.44 -8.33
N VAL A 439 18.21 12.98 -8.20
CA VAL A 439 19.40 13.84 -8.19
C VAL A 439 19.68 14.38 -9.61
N ARG A 440 19.64 13.51 -10.63
CA ARG A 440 19.91 13.92 -12.03
C ARG A 440 18.82 14.82 -12.61
N SER A 441 17.57 14.61 -12.22
CA SER A 441 16.45 15.43 -12.67
C SER A 441 16.41 16.80 -11.98
N GLY A 442 17.12 16.94 -10.84
CA GLY A 442 17.03 18.11 -9.97
C GLY A 442 15.79 18.13 -9.08
N ALA A 443 15.07 17.00 -8.96
CA ALA A 443 13.94 16.85 -8.04
C ALA A 443 14.38 16.87 -6.57
N LEU A 444 15.61 16.42 -6.28
CA LEU A 444 16.26 16.57 -4.98
C LEU A 444 17.28 17.71 -5.02
N GLU A 445 17.09 18.75 -4.20
CA GLU A 445 18.05 19.83 -4.05
C GLU A 445 19.26 19.33 -3.24
N LEU A 446 20.38 19.06 -3.89
CA LEU A 446 21.57 18.45 -3.27
C LEU A 446 22.78 19.39 -3.26
N GLU A 447 23.25 19.77 -2.07
CA GLU A 447 24.56 20.39 -1.87
C GLU A 447 25.66 19.32 -1.78
N VAL A 448 26.71 19.48 -2.57
CA VAL A 448 27.85 18.57 -2.60
C VAL A 448 29.08 19.28 -2.03
N ILE A 449 29.53 18.82 -0.86
CA ILE A 449 30.76 19.31 -0.21
C ILE A 449 31.93 18.46 -0.69
N ASN A 450 32.87 19.07 -1.40
CA ASN A 450 34.09 18.41 -1.85
C ASN A 450 35.11 18.32 -0.70
N ASN A 451 35.43 17.09 -0.28
CA ASN A 451 36.47 16.79 0.70
C ASN A 451 37.54 15.80 0.18
N THR A 452 37.82 15.77 -1.12
CA THR A 452 38.84 14.86 -1.68
C THR A 452 40.26 15.15 -1.21
N ASP A 453 40.55 16.43 -0.93
CA ASP A 453 41.90 16.86 -0.58
C ASP A 453 42.18 16.78 0.92
N ASN A 454 41.15 16.55 1.75
CA ASN A 454 41.09 16.53 3.23
C ASN A 454 42.23 17.32 3.93
N ALA A 455 42.57 18.49 3.39
CA ALA A 455 43.82 19.17 3.72
C ALA A 455 43.78 19.79 5.14
N ALA A 456 42.57 19.91 5.69
CA ALA A 456 42.30 20.44 7.02
C ALA A 456 42.12 19.34 8.09
N GLY A 457 42.07 18.05 7.70
CA GLY A 457 41.77 16.95 8.63
C GLY A 457 40.35 17.00 9.19
N ASP A 458 39.42 17.55 8.41
CA ASP A 458 38.05 17.79 8.85
C ASP A 458 37.28 16.47 8.97
N GLY A 459 36.64 16.27 10.12
CA GLY A 459 35.66 15.21 10.33
C GLY A 459 34.32 15.53 9.67
N ILE A 460 33.45 14.54 9.54
CA ILE A 460 32.15 14.72 8.87
C ILE A 460 31.20 15.64 9.66
N GLY A 461 31.26 15.61 10.99
CA GLY A 461 30.46 16.45 11.88
C GLY A 461 30.62 17.96 11.58
N PRO A 462 31.83 18.52 11.64
CA PRO A 462 32.05 19.92 11.30
C PRO A 462 31.69 20.29 9.84
N LEU A 463 31.85 19.37 8.88
CA LEU A 463 31.44 19.62 7.49
C LEU A 463 29.92 19.75 7.36
N TYR A 464 29.16 18.87 8.01
CA TYR A 464 27.69 18.94 8.01
C TYR A 464 27.13 20.12 8.82
N ALA A 465 27.75 20.46 9.95
CA ALA A 465 27.34 21.63 10.74
C ALA A 465 27.47 22.95 9.96
N ASN A 466 28.49 23.06 9.08
CA ASN A 466 28.78 24.27 8.31
C ASN A 466 28.13 24.30 6.90
N ALA A 467 27.40 23.26 6.50
CA ALA A 467 26.75 23.18 5.19
C ALA A 467 25.75 24.33 4.98
N THR A 468 25.66 24.90 3.77
CA THR A 468 24.71 26.01 3.52
C THR A 468 23.25 25.54 3.54
N THR A 469 23.01 24.28 3.16
CA THR A 469 21.71 23.60 3.24
C THR A 469 21.21 23.49 4.68
N SER A 470 22.11 23.51 5.66
CA SER A 470 21.76 23.53 7.09
C SER A 470 21.00 24.80 7.52
N GLN A 471 20.98 25.83 6.66
CA GLN A 471 20.29 27.10 6.89
C GLN A 471 18.87 27.15 6.30
N GLN A 472 18.43 26.11 5.58
CA GLN A 472 17.09 26.06 4.97
C GLN A 472 16.00 25.72 5.99
N SER A 473 14.75 26.11 5.68
CA SER A 473 13.58 25.79 6.50
C SER A 473 13.01 24.41 6.15
N GLY A 474 12.91 23.51 7.13
CA GLY A 474 12.33 22.18 6.97
C GLY A 474 13.30 21.06 7.35
N PRO A 475 12.90 19.78 7.17
CA PRO A 475 13.80 18.66 7.36
C PRO A 475 14.94 18.66 6.35
N ILE A 476 16.18 18.49 6.82
CA ILE A 476 17.38 18.38 5.98
C ILE A 476 17.82 16.93 5.92
N VAL A 477 18.12 16.45 4.71
CA VAL A 477 18.59 15.08 4.46
C VAL A 477 20.11 15.06 4.32
N TYR A 478 20.79 14.28 5.15
CA TYR A 478 22.22 14.03 5.08
C TYR A 478 22.42 12.66 4.44
N LEU A 479 23.10 12.63 3.30
CA LEU A 479 23.22 11.46 2.45
C LEU A 479 24.67 10.99 2.36
N HIS A 480 24.88 9.71 2.62
CA HIS A 480 26.15 9.09 2.35
C HIS A 480 26.39 8.98 0.82
N PRO A 481 27.60 9.28 0.28
CA PRO A 481 27.82 9.35 -1.17
C PRO A 481 27.72 8.00 -1.91
N ASP A 482 27.78 6.88 -1.18
CA ASP A 482 27.76 5.52 -1.73
C ASP A 482 26.36 4.87 -1.81
N VAL A 483 25.29 5.65 -1.62
CA VAL A 483 23.92 5.18 -1.78
C VAL A 483 23.37 5.51 -3.18
N TYR A 484 22.50 4.68 -3.70
CA TYR A 484 21.69 4.97 -4.88
C TYR A 484 20.22 5.02 -4.48
N LEU A 485 19.53 6.10 -4.88
CA LEU A 485 18.12 6.34 -4.57
C LEU A 485 17.24 5.96 -5.77
N PRO A 486 16.14 5.20 -5.58
CA PRO A 486 15.20 4.86 -6.66
C PRO A 486 14.53 6.07 -7.30
N GLU A 487 13.91 5.82 -8.45
CA GLU A 487 12.95 6.75 -9.03
C GLU A 487 11.78 6.96 -8.05
N GLY A 488 11.36 8.22 -7.87
CA GLY A 488 10.28 8.57 -6.93
C GLY A 488 10.70 8.51 -5.45
N TRP A 489 12.00 8.49 -5.15
CA TRP A 489 12.50 8.45 -3.78
C TRP A 489 12.07 9.69 -2.98
N VAL A 490 12.12 10.89 -3.57
CA VAL A 490 11.69 12.14 -2.91
C VAL A 490 10.24 12.01 -2.44
N THR A 491 9.34 11.60 -3.34
CA THR A 491 7.92 11.38 -3.09
C THR A 491 7.68 10.38 -1.95
N ARG A 492 8.40 9.25 -1.99
CA ARG A 492 8.35 8.20 -0.97
C ARG A 492 8.76 8.73 0.40
N THR A 493 9.91 9.40 0.48
CA THR A 493 10.45 9.97 1.72
C THR A 493 9.52 11.02 2.29
N GLN A 494 8.99 11.92 1.46
CA GLN A 494 8.05 12.95 1.90
C GLN A 494 6.75 12.36 2.46
N HIS A 495 6.22 11.30 1.83
CA HIS A 495 5.07 10.59 2.38
C HIS A 495 5.38 9.95 3.74
N ALA A 496 6.55 9.33 3.88
CA ALA A 496 6.99 8.72 5.15
C ALA A 496 7.19 9.76 6.25
N LEU A 497 7.70 10.95 5.92
CA LEU A 497 7.79 12.08 6.85
C LEU A 497 6.41 12.62 7.23
N ALA A 498 5.46 12.69 6.30
CA ALA A 498 4.09 13.09 6.61
C ALA A 498 3.39 12.10 7.55
N GLN A 499 3.62 10.79 7.37
CA GLN A 499 3.16 9.76 8.34
C GLN A 499 3.81 9.96 9.70
N LEU A 500 5.10 10.27 9.75
CA LEU A 500 5.82 10.52 10.99
C LEU A 500 5.29 11.78 11.71
N ASP A 501 5.02 12.86 10.98
CA ASP A 501 4.41 14.08 11.51
C ASP A 501 3.04 13.85 12.17
N GLU A 502 2.24 12.91 11.63
CA GLU A 502 0.96 12.52 12.23
C GLU A 502 1.12 11.76 13.55
N LEU A 503 2.23 11.03 13.74
CA LEU A 503 2.49 10.23 14.95
C LEU A 503 3.18 11.04 16.04
N ASP A 504 4.17 11.80 15.63
CA ASP A 504 5.05 12.55 16.50
C ASP A 504 5.42 13.87 15.82
N PRO A 505 4.63 14.94 15.96
CA PRO A 505 4.93 16.23 15.34
C PRO A 505 6.21 16.90 15.86
N PHE A 506 6.90 16.28 16.83
CA PHE A 506 8.08 16.81 17.52
C PHE A 506 9.32 15.92 17.34
N TRP A 507 9.30 14.99 16.39
CA TRP A 507 10.47 14.16 16.06
C TRP A 507 11.68 15.02 15.67
N ALA A 508 12.87 14.57 16.07
CA ALA A 508 14.11 15.31 15.80
C ALA A 508 14.92 14.69 14.66
N VAL A 509 15.12 13.37 14.71
CA VAL A 509 15.96 12.63 13.76
C VAL A 509 15.18 11.46 13.17
N ALA A 510 15.32 11.24 11.86
CA ALA A 510 14.84 10.05 11.18
C ALA A 510 15.96 9.41 10.33
N GLY A 511 15.85 8.13 10.03
CA GLY A 511 16.76 7.41 9.15
C GLY A 511 16.08 6.23 8.47
N ILE A 512 16.85 5.44 7.71
CA ILE A 512 16.32 4.30 6.92
C ILE A 512 16.60 2.94 7.55
N ALA A 513 17.54 2.91 8.49
CA ALA A 513 17.90 1.75 9.28
C ALA A 513 18.32 2.19 10.69
N GLY A 514 18.06 1.38 11.72
CA GLY A 514 18.37 1.73 13.10
C GLY A 514 18.13 0.60 14.10
N ARG A 515 18.21 0.89 15.40
CA ARG A 515 17.98 -0.08 16.49
C ARG A 515 17.09 0.49 17.59
N ALA A 516 16.10 -0.27 18.05
CA ALA A 516 15.20 0.13 19.15
C ALA A 516 15.64 -0.40 20.54
N ARG A 517 15.11 0.22 21.60
CA ARG A 517 15.46 -0.03 23.01
C ARG A 517 15.24 -1.49 23.42
N GLY A 518 16.27 -2.11 23.99
CA GLY A 518 16.25 -3.51 24.47
C GLY A 518 16.76 -4.55 23.47
N SER A 519 17.15 -4.14 22.25
CA SER A 519 17.80 -5.00 21.25
C SER A 519 19.29 -5.25 21.53
N ILE A 520 19.96 -4.31 22.22
CA ILE A 520 21.40 -4.39 22.55
C ILE A 520 21.72 -5.57 23.50
N ASP A 521 20.82 -5.88 24.43
CA ASP A 521 21.03 -6.93 25.44
C ASP A 521 20.54 -8.33 25.02
N ARG A 522 19.89 -8.47 23.85
CA ARG A 522 19.21 -9.73 23.44
C ARG A 522 19.71 -10.33 22.12
N GLY A 523 20.73 -9.76 21.52
CA GLY A 523 21.39 -10.36 20.36
C GLY A 523 20.59 -10.38 19.05
N GLU A 524 19.59 -9.51 18.83
CA GLU A 524 18.82 -9.53 17.57
C GLU A 524 18.34 -8.16 17.02
N THR A 525 18.48 -8.09 15.68
CA THR A 525 17.73 -7.37 14.62
C THR A 525 17.64 -5.84 14.65
N GLY A 526 18.28 -5.17 13.68
CA GLY A 526 17.96 -3.79 13.37
C GLY A 526 16.59 -3.64 12.71
N ILE A 527 16.12 -2.40 12.63
CA ILE A 527 14.83 -1.98 12.08
C ILE A 527 15.08 -1.19 10.80
N GLY A 528 14.23 -1.33 9.80
CA GLY A 528 14.33 -0.60 8.54
C GLY A 528 14.38 -1.51 7.33
N HIS A 529 14.68 -0.91 6.19
CA HIS A 529 14.80 -1.63 4.94
C HIS A 529 15.76 -0.95 3.95
N TRP A 530 16.66 -1.74 3.39
CA TRP A 530 17.70 -1.28 2.46
C TRP A 530 18.18 -2.47 1.65
N SER A 531 19.02 -2.22 0.64
CA SER A 531 19.68 -3.31 -0.07
C SER A 531 21.17 -3.09 -0.16
N ASP A 532 21.94 -4.12 0.19
CA ASP A 532 23.40 -4.12 0.25
C ASP A 532 23.97 -5.31 -0.56
N PRO A 533 25.31 -5.48 -0.68
CA PRO A 533 25.90 -6.57 -1.45
C PRO A 533 25.59 -7.99 -0.94
N HIS A 534 24.82 -8.14 0.13
CA HIS A 534 24.34 -9.43 0.62
C HIS A 534 22.83 -9.57 0.55
N GLY A 535 22.16 -8.67 -0.17
CA GLY A 535 20.76 -8.80 -0.58
C GLY A 535 19.89 -7.64 -0.11
N TYR A 536 18.60 -7.90 -0.08
CA TYR A 536 17.62 -7.00 0.51
C TYR A 536 17.50 -7.30 2.02
N ARG A 537 17.29 -6.28 2.83
CA ARG A 537 17.08 -6.38 4.28
C ARG A 537 15.81 -5.63 4.65
N ALA A 538 15.03 -6.21 5.56
CA ALA A 538 13.70 -5.75 5.89
C ALA A 538 13.30 -6.21 7.30
N PHE A 539 13.12 -5.27 8.22
CA PHE A 539 12.82 -5.58 9.61
C PHE A 539 11.91 -4.52 10.24
N GLY A 540 10.93 -4.97 11.01
CA GLY A 540 9.97 -4.09 11.70
C GLY A 540 8.88 -3.51 10.79
N ILE A 541 7.92 -2.84 11.41
CA ILE A 541 6.87 -2.06 10.73
C ILE A 541 7.26 -0.59 10.82
N LEU A 542 7.20 0.14 9.69
CA LEU A 542 7.62 1.53 9.60
C LEU A 542 6.42 2.49 9.56
N PRO A 543 6.55 3.72 10.11
CA PRO A 543 7.70 4.22 10.85
C PRO A 543 7.84 3.60 12.25
N HIS A 544 9.07 3.49 12.75
CA HIS A 544 9.39 2.84 14.02
C HIS A 544 10.31 3.70 14.87
N GLN A 545 9.98 3.90 16.15
CA GLN A 545 10.85 4.65 17.05
C GLN A 545 12.08 3.81 17.41
N VAL A 546 13.26 4.39 17.28
CA VAL A 546 14.55 3.73 17.55
C VAL A 546 15.39 4.57 18.52
N ASP A 547 16.48 4.00 19.03
CA ASP A 547 17.47 4.75 19.79
C ASP A 547 18.55 5.38 18.91
N VAL A 548 18.92 4.69 17.84
CA VAL A 548 20.00 5.09 16.93
C VAL A 548 19.63 4.74 15.49
N VAL A 549 20.12 5.54 14.54
CA VAL A 549 20.03 5.28 13.10
C VAL A 549 21.41 5.06 12.51
N ASP A 550 21.45 4.34 11.38
CA ASP A 550 22.62 4.22 10.53
C ASP A 550 22.89 5.54 9.78
N GLU A 551 24.10 5.66 9.25
CA GLU A 551 24.66 6.83 8.59
C GLU A 551 24.33 6.92 7.09
N LEU A 552 23.74 5.86 6.50
CA LEU A 552 23.36 5.86 5.08
C LEU A 552 22.53 7.09 4.70
N ILE A 553 21.49 7.37 5.48
CA ILE A 553 20.56 8.49 5.31
C ILE A 553 20.10 8.92 6.70
N ILE A 554 20.38 10.18 7.06
CA ILE A 554 19.93 10.82 8.29
C ILE A 554 19.10 12.04 7.91
N ILE A 555 17.92 12.20 8.50
CA ILE A 555 17.04 13.34 8.28
C ILE A 555 16.89 14.07 9.60
N VAL A 556 17.18 15.38 9.61
CA VAL A 556 17.11 16.21 10.83
C VAL A 556 16.04 17.28 10.65
N ARG A 557 15.04 17.28 11.53
CA ARG A 557 13.97 18.30 11.57
C ARG A 557 14.19 19.34 12.65
N ASP A 558 14.45 18.90 13.89
CA ASP A 558 14.63 19.81 15.01
C ASP A 558 16.04 20.40 14.98
N ARG A 559 16.14 21.68 14.61
CA ARG A 559 17.42 22.39 14.52
C ARG A 559 18.06 22.72 15.87
N SER A 560 17.38 22.41 16.99
CA SER A 560 18.05 22.40 18.31
C SER A 560 18.95 21.18 18.50
N VAL A 561 18.88 20.21 17.57
CA VAL A 561 19.80 19.08 17.42
C VAL A 561 20.64 19.32 16.17
N ASP A 562 21.97 19.28 16.31
CA ASP A 562 22.90 19.46 15.19
C ASP A 562 24.08 18.50 15.33
N PHE A 563 24.84 18.34 14.25
CA PHE A 563 26.07 17.55 14.27
C PHE A 563 27.14 18.23 15.14
N ASP A 564 27.85 17.43 15.95
CA ASP A 564 28.91 17.96 16.79
C ASP A 564 30.14 18.32 15.94
N ALA A 565 30.44 19.62 15.87
CA ALA A 565 31.58 20.16 15.13
C ALA A 565 32.96 19.73 15.70
N SER A 566 33.00 19.15 16.90
CA SER A 566 34.22 18.61 17.51
C SER A 566 34.43 17.12 17.26
N MET A 567 33.46 16.44 16.63
CA MET A 567 33.53 15.02 16.37
C MET A 567 34.61 14.69 15.32
N PRO A 568 35.56 13.80 15.64
CA PRO A 568 36.60 13.41 14.70
C PRO A 568 36.10 12.33 13.72
N GLY A 569 36.71 12.28 12.53
CA GLY A 569 36.52 11.18 11.57
C GLY A 569 35.18 11.17 10.81
N PHE A 570 34.91 10.07 10.10
CA PHE A 570 33.75 9.87 9.22
C PHE A 570 32.79 8.77 9.73
N HIS A 571 32.83 8.44 11.02
CA HIS A 571 32.05 7.35 11.61
C HIS A 571 31.36 7.76 12.91
N CYS A 572 30.35 7.02 13.33
CA CYS A 572 29.55 7.19 14.56
C CYS A 572 28.73 8.50 14.67
N TYR A 573 28.69 9.35 13.65
CA TYR A 573 27.93 10.61 13.66
C TYR A 573 26.42 10.37 13.70
N GLY A 574 25.93 9.24 13.17
CA GLY A 574 24.54 8.80 13.35
C GLY A 574 24.21 8.43 14.79
N THR A 575 25.20 7.92 15.54
CA THR A 575 25.03 7.63 16.98
C THR A 575 25.01 8.91 17.79
N ASP A 576 25.95 9.82 17.53
CA ASP A 576 26.09 11.08 18.28
C ASP A 576 24.85 11.99 18.14
N ILE A 577 24.34 12.17 16.92
CA ILE A 577 23.19 13.04 16.69
C ILE A 577 21.91 12.49 17.34
N CYS A 578 21.75 11.16 17.36
CA CYS A 578 20.64 10.50 18.05
C CYS A 578 20.73 10.64 19.57
N ALA A 579 21.92 10.46 20.15
CA ALA A 579 22.14 10.69 21.57
C ALA A 579 21.87 12.15 21.95
N THR A 580 22.28 13.10 21.10
CA THR A 580 21.99 14.53 21.25
C THR A 580 20.48 14.79 21.26
N ALA A 581 19.73 14.21 20.30
CA ALA A 581 18.27 14.32 20.25
C ALA A 581 17.60 13.77 21.51
N GLN A 582 18.03 12.59 21.97
CA GLN A 582 17.48 11.94 23.16
C GLN A 582 17.78 12.73 24.44
N ALA A 583 18.99 13.30 24.57
CA ALA A 583 19.36 14.17 25.68
C ALA A 583 18.51 15.45 25.72
N ALA A 584 18.07 15.94 24.55
CA ALA A 584 17.12 17.04 24.41
C ALA A 584 15.64 16.61 24.64
N GLY A 585 15.38 15.36 24.99
CA GLY A 585 14.02 14.83 25.19
C GLY A 585 13.24 14.64 23.89
N ARG A 586 13.93 14.54 22.75
CA ARG A 586 13.35 14.30 21.43
C ARG A 586 13.45 12.84 21.01
N THR A 587 12.70 12.50 19.98
CA THR A 587 12.59 11.13 19.46
C THR A 587 13.37 10.93 18.17
N VAL A 588 13.74 9.67 17.94
CA VAL A 588 14.48 9.20 16.79
C VAL A 588 13.67 8.09 16.12
N TRP A 589 13.60 8.10 14.79
CA TRP A 589 12.71 7.21 14.04
C TRP A 589 13.41 6.56 12.84
N VAL A 590 12.94 5.38 12.44
CA VAL A 590 13.21 4.79 11.13
C VAL A 590 11.94 4.90 10.29
N ILE A 591 12.09 5.35 9.04
CA ILE A 591 10.97 5.62 8.13
C ILE A 591 11.16 4.87 6.80
N ASP A 592 10.09 4.82 6.01
CA ASP A 592 10.11 4.25 4.66
C ASP A 592 10.80 5.18 3.66
N SER A 593 12.12 5.03 3.50
CA SER A 593 12.95 5.87 2.63
C SER A 593 14.09 5.05 2.00
N PHE A 594 13.72 3.87 1.45
CA PHE A 594 14.63 2.88 0.88
C PHE A 594 15.82 3.44 0.08
N ALA A 595 17.00 2.84 0.28
CA ALA A 595 18.18 3.10 -0.53
C ALA A 595 18.91 1.79 -0.89
N TRP A 596 19.56 1.78 -2.06
CA TRP A 596 20.56 0.77 -2.38
C TRP A 596 21.93 1.24 -1.89
N HIS A 597 22.48 0.52 -0.93
CA HIS A 597 23.87 0.59 -0.51
C HIS A 597 24.72 -0.42 -1.29
N LYS A 598 24.62 -0.38 -2.62
CA LYS A 598 25.33 -1.30 -3.53
C LYS A 598 26.20 -0.48 -4.47
N MET A 599 27.51 -0.52 -4.21
CA MET A 599 28.51 0.08 -5.08
C MET A 599 28.29 -0.34 -6.53
N ARG A 600 28.25 0.63 -7.46
CA ARG A 600 28.47 0.34 -8.88
C ARG A 600 29.96 0.28 -9.18
N LYS A 601 30.38 -0.73 -9.94
CA LYS A 601 31.72 -0.76 -10.55
C LYS A 601 31.88 0.40 -11.54
N SER A 602 33.11 0.74 -11.91
CA SER A 602 33.42 1.78 -12.92
C SER A 602 32.78 1.52 -14.30
N ASN A 603 32.37 0.28 -14.58
CA ASN A 603 31.59 -0.11 -15.77
C ASN A 603 30.06 0.02 -15.59
N ARG A 604 29.61 0.63 -14.49
CA ARG A 604 28.20 0.80 -14.07
C ARG A 604 27.47 -0.50 -13.71
N GLU A 605 28.13 -1.65 -13.59
CA GLU A 605 27.47 -2.86 -13.07
C GLU A 605 27.27 -2.76 -11.55
N LEU A 606 26.08 -3.11 -11.06
CA LEU A 606 25.81 -3.22 -9.62
C LEU A 606 26.67 -4.33 -9.00
N VAL A 607 27.34 -4.04 -7.89
CA VAL A 607 27.96 -5.08 -7.07
C VAL A 607 26.87 -5.85 -6.34
N THR A 608 26.57 -7.06 -6.82
CA THR A 608 25.51 -7.92 -6.30
C THR A 608 25.98 -8.87 -5.19
N HIS A 609 27.30 -8.99 -4.97
CA HIS A 609 27.90 -9.86 -3.96
C HIS A 609 29.09 -9.18 -3.27
N ALA A 610 29.25 -9.46 -1.97
CA ALA A 610 30.26 -8.83 -1.10
C ALA A 610 31.71 -9.12 -1.50
N ASP A 611 31.99 -10.32 -2.00
CA ASP A 611 33.30 -10.75 -2.51
C ASP A 611 33.76 -9.95 -3.75
N ARG A 612 32.83 -9.22 -4.38
CA ARG A 612 33.09 -8.36 -5.54
C ARG A 612 33.18 -6.88 -5.17
N SER A 613 33.14 -6.54 -3.87
CA SER A 613 33.30 -5.18 -3.36
C SER A 613 34.66 -4.99 -2.72
N GLY A 614 35.56 -4.25 -3.40
CA GLY A 614 36.88 -3.89 -2.86
C GLY A 614 36.81 -3.17 -1.51
N LYS A 615 35.76 -2.36 -1.30
CA LYS A 615 35.50 -1.64 -0.04
C LYS A 615 35.15 -2.58 1.12
N ILE A 616 34.41 -3.67 0.86
CA ILE A 616 34.01 -4.64 1.90
C ILE A 616 35.16 -5.61 2.20
N THR A 617 35.87 -6.09 1.17
CA THR A 617 37.01 -6.99 1.35
C THR A 617 38.18 -6.33 2.11
N ASN A 618 38.30 -5.00 2.03
CA ASN A 618 39.38 -4.25 2.68
C ASN A 618 39.01 -3.70 4.07
N ARG A 619 37.80 -3.95 4.61
CA ARG A 619 37.43 -3.48 5.97
C ARG A 619 38.26 -4.10 7.10
N ALA A 620 38.97 -5.18 6.82
CA ALA A 620 39.88 -5.83 7.77
C ALA A 620 41.31 -5.23 7.76
N GLU A 621 41.56 -4.19 6.97
CA GLU A 621 42.85 -3.48 6.94
C GLU A 621 42.99 -2.53 8.15
N GLU A 622 44.22 -2.37 8.68
CA GLU A 622 44.51 -1.60 9.91
C GLU A 622 43.95 -0.16 9.89
N GLY A 623 43.96 0.51 8.74
CA GLY A 623 43.53 1.91 8.62
C GLY A 623 42.05 2.18 8.91
N PHE A 624 41.14 1.26 8.55
CA PHE A 624 39.71 1.41 8.82
C PHE A 624 39.38 1.24 10.32
N SER A 625 40.05 0.28 10.96
CA SER A 625 39.90 0.04 12.40
C SER A 625 40.33 1.25 13.23
N ASP A 626 41.40 1.92 12.82
CA ASP A 626 41.91 3.11 13.51
C ASP A 626 40.98 4.32 13.38
N GLU A 627 40.44 4.57 12.18
CA GLU A 627 39.49 5.68 11.93
C GLU A 627 38.16 5.49 12.69
N PHE A 628 37.63 4.26 12.71
CA PHE A 628 36.43 3.95 13.49
C PHE A 628 36.69 4.10 15.00
N THR A 629 37.83 3.60 15.50
CA THR A 629 38.18 3.64 16.93
C THR A 629 38.25 5.07 17.46
N LEU A 630 38.74 6.02 16.65
CA LEU A 630 38.80 7.43 17.00
C LEU A 630 37.41 8.01 17.30
N SER A 631 36.46 7.77 16.39
CA SER A 631 35.08 8.28 16.50
C SER A 631 34.27 7.54 17.57
N ALA A 632 34.48 6.23 17.69
CA ALA A 632 33.81 5.39 18.67
C ALA A 632 34.23 5.71 20.11
N THR A 633 35.52 5.96 20.34
CA THR A 633 36.04 6.43 21.64
C THR A 633 35.41 7.76 22.03
N TYR A 634 35.36 8.70 21.08
CA TYR A 634 34.72 10.00 21.29
C TYR A 634 33.26 9.88 21.76
N VAL A 635 32.44 9.05 21.08
CA VAL A 635 31.03 8.83 21.46
C VAL A 635 30.90 8.20 22.85
N LYS A 636 31.75 7.20 23.18
CA LYS A 636 31.75 6.55 24.51
C LYS A 636 32.09 7.52 25.64
N ASP A 637 33.05 8.40 25.40
CA ASP A 637 33.50 9.37 26.41
C ASP A 637 32.47 10.50 26.59
N LYS A 638 31.78 10.90 25.52
CA LYS A 638 30.76 11.96 25.54
C LYS A 638 29.44 11.48 26.15
N TRP A 639 29.02 10.25 25.87
CA TRP A 639 27.68 9.74 26.22
C TRP A 639 27.74 8.49 27.08
N ASP A 640 27.35 8.62 28.35
CA ASP A 640 27.31 7.49 29.29
C ASP A 640 26.28 6.42 28.83
N GLY A 641 26.72 5.16 28.76
CA GLY A 641 25.89 4.03 28.39
C GLY A 641 25.52 3.92 26.90
N VAL A 642 25.99 4.82 26.03
CA VAL A 642 25.76 4.73 24.58
C VAL A 642 26.82 3.84 23.92
N GLN A 643 26.37 2.82 23.20
CA GLN A 643 27.24 1.97 22.40
C GLN A 643 27.42 2.60 21.00
N PRO A 644 28.65 2.90 20.56
CA PRO A 644 28.90 3.33 19.19
C PRO A 644 28.43 2.27 18.21
N LEU A 645 27.68 2.68 17.19
CA LEU A 645 27.22 1.80 16.13
C LEU A 645 28.22 1.81 14.97
N GLN A 646 28.83 0.66 14.63
CA GLN A 646 29.62 0.50 13.40
C GLN A 646 28.72 0.13 12.20
N GLY A 647 27.82 1.05 11.87
CA GLY A 647 26.73 0.81 10.95
C GLY A 647 25.92 -0.46 11.27
N MET A 648 25.05 -0.86 10.37
CA MET A 648 24.40 -2.17 10.40
C MET A 648 25.39 -3.32 10.13
N THR A 649 26.69 -3.00 10.08
CA THR A 649 27.78 -3.83 9.55
C THR A 649 28.65 -4.61 10.56
N GLU A 650 28.31 -4.68 11.84
CA GLU A 650 28.93 -5.67 12.74
C GLU A 650 28.20 -7.01 12.79
N TYR A 651 26.99 -7.10 12.22
CA TYR A 651 26.24 -8.37 12.12
C TYR A 651 26.67 -9.28 10.96
N TRP A 652 27.73 -8.94 10.20
CA TRP A 652 28.18 -9.74 9.05
C TRP A 652 28.88 -11.05 9.43
N ARG A 653 29.41 -11.18 10.66
CA ARG A 653 30.07 -12.43 11.11
C ARG A 653 29.10 -13.40 11.80
N ASP A 654 28.20 -12.91 12.64
CA ASP A 654 27.45 -13.79 13.54
C ASP A 654 26.13 -14.32 12.95
N PHE A 655 25.53 -13.62 11.97
CA PHE A 655 24.20 -13.99 11.47
C PHE A 655 24.18 -15.13 10.43
N TYR A 656 25.34 -15.49 9.86
CA TYR A 656 25.44 -16.49 8.79
C TYR A 656 26.38 -17.67 9.05
N GLY A 657 26.98 -17.78 10.25
CA GLY A 657 27.77 -18.95 10.63
C GLY A 657 28.90 -19.30 9.64
N VAL A 658 29.51 -18.30 9.01
CA VAL A 658 30.67 -18.50 8.15
C VAL A 658 31.93 -18.31 9.00
N GLY A 659 32.42 -19.42 9.55
CA GLY A 659 33.76 -19.52 10.16
C GLY A 659 34.85 -19.70 9.11
#